data_AF-F2F557-F1
#
_entry.id   AF-F2F557-F1
#
_cell.length_a   1.000
_cell.length_b   1.000
_cell.length_c   1.000
_cell.angle_alpha   90.00
_cell.angle_beta   90.00
_cell.angle_gamma   90.00
#
_symmetry.space_group_name_H-M   'P 1'
#
loop_
_entity.id
_entity.type
_entity.pdbx_description
1 polymer ?
#
loop_
_entity_poly.entity_id
_entity_poly.type
_entity_poly.pdbx_seq_one_letter_code
_entity_poly.pdbx_strand_id
1 'polypeptide(L)'
;MKKIIITCALMLVSIIGFCSSATAAPYETYKNFYYVIFTAENGKQEVRIIGSSAPKNLTIPETIVGFPVTEIADNAFAIDTEWFNYDAPDYEERIVHTVSFPKTLKRIGDGAFINNSLQNVTLPAGLEEIGTEAFMGNSISSLTVPDSVTTIGSSIVGTLYSERNVELILPAHLQSNQDHQYENLYYAITEHNGKQEIKITGFDENAGAESFNIPAAINGIPVTEIAPFAFTTKHSIIPATNKAMNKEPFSVTLPNTIRVIGPYAFASVNYDKNKPLQLPASLEVIGNNAFSFSENIFGGKTLVLPNNLKKIGKEAFSRNKIAGVSIPDSVTHLGKKAFYANRLSQVKVGNGIKTIPDFAFANNAITSLTLPNSLQTIGHSAFQYNKLPRLSLPNSVTNIGQYAFAFNSLTALTLSDGLKTISANAFANNKLTDVTIPKSVVAIESFAFHTNKLKSVKFPATLKLIGDQAFETNELTSLTLPENVQSIKYGAFSDNKLTKITIPSKLTEIESFVFADNKLTKVTIPKNIKVIEQYAFIDNALTSVSLKYGLTSIGQHAFDMNRLTSIIIPDSVTAMGPYVFANNKLKSVQISKNIKVLKEAAFANNALNSITIPSKVTTISNGAFFNNKLTKLTVPANVQSVEFSSVLMNPLKTITLQGKKTTIIKSADINKASAKYEFGINTKPLNNLYTTSKYTKAFAKWNQPQTTPTTLYVRWK
;
A
#
# COMPACT_ATOMS: atom_id res chain seq x y z
N MET A 1 -24.61 -26.40 -0.08
CA MET A 1 -23.55 -26.83 0.86
C MET A 1 -22.76 -27.95 0.21
N LYS A 2 -21.42 -27.92 0.29
CA LYS A 2 -20.43 -28.73 -0.46
C LYS A 2 -20.23 -28.36 -1.95
N LYS A 3 -19.73 -27.14 -2.20
CA LYS A 3 -18.84 -26.76 -3.33
C LYS A 3 -18.32 -25.30 -3.20
N ILE A 4 -17.97 -24.88 -1.98
CA ILE A 4 -17.36 -23.56 -1.64
C ILE A 4 -16.04 -23.80 -0.87
N ILE A 5 -15.23 -24.78 -1.28
CA ILE A 5 -13.97 -25.12 -0.56
C ILE A 5 -12.73 -25.13 -1.49
N ILE A 6 -12.83 -24.73 -2.76
CA ILE A 6 -11.65 -24.74 -3.67
C ILE A 6 -11.30 -23.33 -4.22
N THR A 7 -11.88 -22.25 -3.67
CA THR A 7 -11.59 -20.88 -4.12
C THR A 7 -11.00 -19.96 -3.04
N CYS A 8 -10.54 -20.51 -1.91
CA CYS A 8 -9.79 -19.74 -0.89
C CYS A 8 -8.27 -20.00 -0.91
N ALA A 9 -7.75 -20.81 -1.83
CA ALA A 9 -6.31 -21.14 -1.89
C ALA A 9 -5.48 -20.25 -2.84
N LEU A 10 -6.10 -19.26 -3.51
CA LEU A 10 -5.41 -18.31 -4.40
C LEU A 10 -5.51 -16.84 -3.95
N MET A 11 -6.14 -16.56 -2.80
CA MET A 11 -6.13 -15.25 -2.13
C MET A 11 -5.09 -15.14 -1.00
N LEU A 12 -4.24 -16.16 -0.84
CA LEU A 12 -3.20 -16.22 0.21
C LEU A 12 -1.78 -15.97 -0.32
N VAL A 13 -1.61 -15.70 -1.62
CA VAL A 13 -0.31 -15.33 -2.21
C VAL A 13 -0.20 -13.81 -2.48
N SER A 14 -1.28 -13.05 -2.23
CA SER A 14 -1.34 -11.59 -2.40
C SER A 14 -1.32 -10.80 -1.08
N ILE A 15 -1.11 -11.48 0.08
CA ILE A 15 -1.21 -10.86 1.42
C ILE A 15 0.03 -11.17 2.30
N ILE A 16 1.06 -11.81 1.74
CA ILE A 16 2.36 -11.96 2.42
C ILE A 16 3.44 -11.44 1.47
N GLY A 17 3.79 -10.17 1.64
CA GLY A 17 4.76 -9.51 0.77
C GLY A 17 4.72 -7.99 0.81
N PHE A 18 4.51 -7.38 1.98
CA PHE A 18 4.82 -5.96 2.20
C PHE A 18 5.89 -5.86 3.27
N CYS A 19 7.11 -6.26 2.90
CA CYS A 19 8.30 -5.73 3.54
C CYS A 19 9.47 -5.67 2.55
N SER A 20 10.04 -4.47 2.42
CA SER A 20 11.37 -4.15 1.89
C SER A 20 11.78 -4.65 0.49
N SER A 21 12.01 -3.66 -0.37
CA SER A 21 13.11 -3.54 -1.34
C SER A 21 13.06 -4.30 -2.67
N ALA A 22 13.57 -3.58 -3.68
CA ALA A 22 14.06 -4.08 -4.96
C ALA A 22 13.01 -4.81 -5.81
N THR A 23 13.32 -5.12 -7.06
CA THR A 23 12.69 -6.25 -7.73
C THR A 23 12.65 -7.38 -6.71
N ALA A 24 11.47 -7.77 -6.18
CA ALA A 24 11.39 -8.80 -5.16
C ALA A 24 12.17 -10.00 -5.71
N ALA A 25 13.35 -10.25 -5.13
CA ALA A 25 14.02 -11.51 -5.37
C ALA A 25 12.96 -12.56 -5.00
N PRO A 26 12.67 -13.53 -5.87
CA PRO A 26 11.65 -14.53 -5.58
C PRO A 26 11.97 -15.11 -4.19
N TYR A 27 11.06 -14.92 -3.25
CA TYR A 27 11.20 -15.53 -1.94
C TYR A 27 10.92 -17.02 -2.08
N GLU A 28 11.66 -17.82 -1.35
CA GLU A 28 11.48 -19.26 -1.30
C GLU A 28 10.73 -19.64 -0.03
N THR A 29 10.12 -20.83 -0.04
CA THR A 29 9.39 -21.38 1.11
C THR A 29 10.12 -22.59 1.64
N TYR A 30 10.36 -22.64 2.94
CA TYR A 30 10.89 -23.83 3.62
C TYR A 30 10.06 -24.12 4.87
N LYS A 31 9.36 -25.27 4.85
CA LYS A 31 8.30 -25.57 5.83
C LYS A 31 7.29 -24.41 5.86
N ASN A 32 7.19 -23.71 6.98
CA ASN A 32 6.27 -22.59 7.15
C ASN A 32 6.95 -21.23 6.95
N PHE A 33 8.25 -21.17 6.66
CA PHE A 33 8.99 -19.91 6.54
C PHE A 33 9.10 -19.43 5.10
N TYR A 34 8.99 -18.11 4.95
CA TYR A 34 9.38 -17.39 3.74
C TYR A 34 10.79 -16.84 3.93
N TYR A 35 11.67 -17.05 2.96
CA TYR A 35 13.08 -16.64 3.08
C TYR A 35 13.69 -16.19 1.76
N VAL A 36 14.84 -15.52 1.86
CA VAL A 36 15.72 -15.19 0.73
C VAL A 36 17.15 -15.60 1.05
N ILE A 37 17.88 -16.09 0.05
CA ILE A 37 19.33 -16.32 0.14
C ILE A 37 20.03 -15.06 -0.35
N PHE A 38 20.99 -14.56 0.42
CA PHE A 38 21.81 -13.41 0.05
C PHE A 38 23.29 -13.71 0.24
N THR A 39 24.14 -12.95 -0.44
CA THR A 39 25.59 -12.99 -0.25
C THR A 39 25.97 -11.96 0.79
N ALA A 40 26.47 -12.40 1.94
CA ALA A 40 26.95 -11.53 3.01
C ALA A 40 28.26 -10.83 2.62
N GLU A 41 28.68 -9.81 3.38
CA GLU A 41 29.90 -9.03 3.09
C GLU A 41 31.18 -9.88 3.02
N ASN A 42 31.19 -11.02 3.72
CA ASN A 42 32.26 -12.01 3.70
C ASN A 42 32.25 -12.92 2.44
N GLY A 43 31.34 -12.69 1.50
CA GLY A 43 31.17 -13.46 0.27
C GLY A 43 30.41 -14.80 0.43
N LYS A 44 29.97 -15.17 1.63
CA LYS A 44 29.23 -16.42 1.88
C LYS A 44 27.73 -16.25 1.63
N GLN A 45 27.07 -17.33 1.25
CA GLN A 45 25.62 -17.37 1.14
C GLN A 45 24.99 -17.63 2.51
N GLU A 46 24.01 -16.80 2.85
CA GLU A 46 23.29 -16.83 4.12
C GLU A 46 21.78 -16.64 3.87
N VAL A 47 20.96 -16.96 4.87
CA VAL A 47 19.50 -16.92 4.77
C VAL A 47 18.94 -15.81 5.65
N ARG A 48 18.06 -15.01 5.04
CA ARG A 48 17.20 -14.05 5.72
C ARG A 48 15.76 -14.55 5.73
N ILE A 49 15.17 -14.67 6.92
CA ILE A 49 13.75 -14.94 7.09
C ILE A 49 12.95 -13.66 6.88
N ILE A 50 11.92 -13.71 6.03
CA ILE A 50 11.05 -12.56 5.75
C ILE A 50 9.61 -12.76 6.27
N GLY A 51 9.29 -13.94 6.80
CA GLY A 51 8.05 -14.20 7.54
C GLY A 51 7.68 -15.68 7.65
N SER A 52 6.43 -15.97 8.03
CA SER A 52 5.91 -17.35 8.14
C SER A 52 4.41 -17.45 7.86
N SER A 53 3.95 -18.63 7.41
CA SER A 53 2.55 -18.95 7.14
C SER A 53 1.76 -19.45 8.36
N ALA A 54 2.42 -19.81 9.47
CA ALA A 54 1.76 -20.37 10.67
C ALA A 54 2.55 -20.09 11.97
N PRO A 55 2.60 -18.85 12.47
CA PRO A 55 3.64 -18.40 13.40
C PRO A 55 3.35 -18.54 14.90
N LYS A 56 2.31 -19.27 15.38
CA LYS A 56 2.02 -19.36 16.83
C LYS A 56 3.25 -19.71 17.68
N ASN A 57 4.00 -20.75 17.29
CA ASN A 57 5.24 -21.14 17.95
C ASN A 57 6.34 -21.29 16.90
N LEU A 58 7.31 -20.38 16.92
CA LEU A 58 8.39 -20.35 15.95
C LEU A 58 9.62 -21.07 16.48
N THR A 59 10.06 -22.08 15.75
CA THR A 59 11.41 -22.64 15.88
C THR A 59 12.14 -22.37 14.59
N ILE A 60 12.92 -21.29 14.56
CA ILE A 60 13.66 -20.89 13.36
C ILE A 60 14.87 -21.83 13.23
N PRO A 61 15.03 -22.53 12.09
CA PRO A 61 16.07 -23.54 11.94
C PRO A 61 17.46 -22.90 11.83
N GLU A 62 18.51 -23.64 12.23
CA GLU A 62 19.91 -23.21 12.08
C GLU A 62 20.30 -23.01 10.61
N THR A 63 19.73 -23.82 9.72
CA THR A 63 19.98 -23.73 8.29
C THR A 63 18.68 -23.91 7.50
N ILE A 64 18.62 -23.25 6.35
CA ILE A 64 17.62 -23.49 5.31
C ILE A 64 18.37 -23.77 4.02
N VAL A 65 18.01 -24.89 3.35
CA VAL A 65 18.66 -25.40 2.14
C VAL A 65 20.19 -25.42 2.19
N GLY A 66 20.75 -25.75 3.38
CA GLY A 66 22.18 -25.88 3.61
C GLY A 66 22.91 -24.58 3.97
N PHE A 67 22.23 -23.42 3.93
CA PHE A 67 22.80 -22.13 4.30
C PHE A 67 22.36 -21.70 5.70
N PRO A 68 23.22 -21.04 6.49
CA PRO A 68 22.90 -20.59 7.85
C PRO A 68 21.84 -19.50 7.84
N VAL A 69 20.92 -19.53 8.80
CA VAL A 69 19.92 -18.46 9.01
C VAL A 69 20.54 -17.39 9.88
N THR A 70 20.97 -16.30 9.26
CA THR A 70 21.72 -15.23 9.94
C THR A 70 20.90 -13.96 10.15
N GLU A 71 19.75 -13.82 9.48
CA GLU A 71 18.95 -12.60 9.57
C GLU A 71 17.45 -12.88 9.67
N ILE A 72 16.77 -12.11 10.52
CA ILE A 72 15.33 -11.92 10.46
C ILE A 72 15.10 -10.52 9.90
N ALA A 73 14.35 -10.42 8.80
CA ALA A 73 14.08 -9.17 8.13
C ALA A 73 13.29 -8.21 9.01
N ASP A 74 13.33 -6.92 8.64
CA ASP A 74 12.44 -5.92 9.21
C ASP A 74 10.98 -6.40 9.05
N ASN A 75 10.14 -6.21 10.06
CA ASN A 75 8.73 -6.59 10.10
C ASN A 75 8.39 -8.05 9.73
N ALA A 76 9.34 -8.99 9.77
CA ALA A 76 9.13 -10.36 9.29
C ALA A 76 7.91 -11.06 9.93
N PHE A 77 7.63 -10.75 11.20
CA PHE A 77 6.51 -11.27 11.96
C PHE A 77 5.67 -10.14 12.59
N ALA A 78 5.72 -8.93 12.02
CA ALA A 78 4.97 -7.79 12.54
C ALA A 78 3.46 -7.98 12.44
N ILE A 79 2.73 -7.56 13.48
CA ILE A 79 1.27 -7.41 13.46
C ILE A 79 0.97 -5.90 13.48
N ASP A 80 0.81 -5.29 12.31
CA ASP A 80 0.55 -3.84 12.23
C ASP A 80 -0.88 -3.52 12.72
N THR A 81 -1.03 -2.51 13.56
CA THR A 81 -2.31 -2.06 14.10
C THR A 81 -3.06 -1.08 13.18
N GLU A 82 -2.40 -0.50 12.17
CA GLU A 82 -3.02 0.55 11.34
C GLU A 82 -3.72 0.04 10.07
N TRP A 83 -3.46 -1.20 9.63
CA TRP A 83 -3.89 -1.68 8.30
C TRP A 83 -4.47 -3.10 8.28
N PHE A 84 -4.48 -3.81 9.42
CA PHE A 84 -5.06 -5.15 9.48
C PHE A 84 -6.53 -5.10 9.89
N ASN A 85 -7.37 -5.76 9.09
CA ASN A 85 -8.76 -5.99 9.41
C ASN A 85 -8.83 -6.99 10.57
N TYR A 86 -9.11 -6.51 11.79
CA TYR A 86 -9.24 -7.32 13.01
C TYR A 86 -10.26 -8.46 12.87
N ASP A 87 -11.16 -8.39 11.88
CA ASP A 87 -12.17 -9.41 11.59
C ASP A 87 -11.68 -10.55 10.66
N ALA A 88 -10.39 -10.61 10.32
CA ALA A 88 -9.84 -11.72 9.54
C ALA A 88 -9.90 -13.04 10.34
N PRO A 89 -10.51 -14.12 9.81
CA PRO A 89 -10.78 -15.35 10.55
C PRO A 89 -9.53 -16.12 11.02
N ASP A 90 -8.34 -15.75 10.53
CA ASP A 90 -7.04 -16.34 10.85
C ASP A 90 -6.11 -15.40 11.64
N TYR A 91 -6.60 -14.23 12.10
CA TYR A 91 -5.80 -13.25 12.85
C TYR A 91 -5.08 -13.85 14.07
N GLU A 92 -5.80 -14.64 14.88
CA GLU A 92 -5.26 -15.35 16.06
C GLU A 92 -4.21 -16.42 15.71
N GLU A 93 -4.20 -16.95 14.48
CA GLU A 93 -3.20 -17.92 14.03
C GLU A 93 -1.88 -17.28 13.61
N ARG A 94 -1.90 -15.95 13.36
CA ARG A 94 -0.74 -15.16 12.92
C ARG A 94 0.07 -14.55 14.07
N ILE A 95 -0.44 -14.57 15.29
CA ILE A 95 0.25 -13.99 16.45
C ILE A 95 1.31 -14.96 16.97
N VAL A 96 2.57 -14.52 17.02
CA VAL A 96 3.68 -15.27 17.62
C VAL A 96 3.55 -15.24 19.14
N HIS A 97 3.52 -16.43 19.77
CA HIS A 97 3.49 -16.60 21.22
C HIS A 97 4.86 -16.98 21.77
N THR A 98 5.61 -17.80 21.02
CA THR A 98 6.98 -18.20 21.37
C THR A 98 7.89 -18.18 20.15
N VAL A 99 9.17 -17.86 20.37
CA VAL A 99 10.21 -17.92 19.34
C VAL A 99 11.49 -18.52 19.91
N SER A 100 12.08 -19.45 19.17
CA SER A 100 13.42 -19.99 19.38
C SER A 100 14.29 -19.60 18.20
N PHE A 101 15.39 -18.89 18.48
CA PHE A 101 16.33 -18.40 17.49
C PHE A 101 17.48 -19.39 17.25
N PRO A 102 18.00 -19.48 16.02
CA PRO A 102 19.17 -20.26 15.73
C PRO A 102 20.42 -19.58 16.30
N LYS A 103 21.43 -20.36 16.69
CA LYS A 103 22.74 -19.87 17.16
C LYS A 103 23.48 -19.09 16.07
N THR A 104 23.17 -19.38 14.80
CA THR A 104 23.70 -18.67 13.63
C THR A 104 23.14 -17.27 13.43
N LEU A 105 22.07 -16.88 14.15
CA LEU A 105 21.43 -15.58 13.97
C LEU A 105 22.37 -14.43 14.36
N LYS A 106 22.55 -13.49 13.44
CA LYS A 106 23.36 -12.28 13.58
C LYS A 106 22.53 -11.01 13.71
N ARG A 107 21.36 -10.97 13.07
CA ARG A 107 20.52 -9.78 13.03
C ARG A 107 19.04 -10.07 13.23
N ILE A 108 18.40 -9.25 14.06
CA ILE A 108 16.93 -9.13 14.16
C ILE A 108 16.54 -7.76 13.62
N GLY A 109 15.69 -7.73 12.59
CA GLY A 109 15.31 -6.50 11.91
C GLY A 109 14.37 -5.58 12.71
N ASP A 110 14.13 -4.41 12.15
CA ASP A 110 13.23 -3.41 12.72
C ASP A 110 11.80 -3.93 12.79
N GLY A 111 11.13 -3.79 13.94
CA GLY A 111 9.75 -4.26 14.10
C GLY A 111 9.56 -5.76 13.84
N ALA A 112 10.63 -6.57 13.82
CA ALA A 112 10.59 -7.96 13.38
C ALA A 112 9.50 -8.79 14.06
N PHE A 113 9.17 -8.49 15.32
CA PHE A 113 8.14 -9.14 16.13
C PHE A 113 7.19 -8.12 16.76
N ILE A 114 6.96 -6.96 16.14
CA ILE A 114 6.07 -5.93 16.73
C ILE A 114 4.63 -6.45 16.92
N ASN A 115 3.99 -6.07 18.04
CA ASN A 115 2.62 -6.38 18.43
C ASN A 115 2.26 -7.89 18.42
N ASN A 116 3.20 -8.72 18.87
CA ASN A 116 2.95 -10.14 19.09
C ASN A 116 2.60 -10.44 20.57
N SER A 117 2.56 -11.72 20.95
CA SER A 117 2.27 -12.19 22.30
C SER A 117 3.48 -12.84 22.98
N LEU A 118 4.70 -12.45 22.60
CA LEU A 118 5.92 -12.97 23.22
C LEU A 118 6.00 -12.56 24.70
N GLN A 119 6.37 -13.50 25.56
CA GLN A 119 6.58 -13.27 27.00
C GLN A 119 8.04 -13.49 27.41
N ASN A 120 8.62 -14.60 26.94
CA ASN A 120 10.00 -14.97 27.21
C ASN A 120 10.76 -15.05 25.90
N VAL A 121 11.83 -14.27 25.76
CA VAL A 121 12.67 -14.23 24.57
C VAL A 121 14.13 -14.42 24.99
N THR A 122 14.76 -15.48 24.48
CA THR A 122 16.19 -15.73 24.69
C THR A 122 16.95 -15.40 23.41
N LEU A 123 17.75 -14.34 23.45
CA LEU A 123 18.57 -13.92 22.31
C LEU A 123 19.82 -14.82 22.18
N PRO A 124 20.22 -15.20 20.95
CA PRO A 124 21.37 -16.07 20.76
C PRO A 124 22.67 -15.33 21.07
N ALA A 125 23.64 -16.02 21.69
CA ALA A 125 24.91 -15.43 22.13
C ALA A 125 25.79 -14.88 20.98
N GLY A 126 25.49 -15.21 19.73
CA GLY A 126 26.19 -14.70 18.54
C GLY A 126 25.52 -13.52 17.86
N LEU A 127 24.44 -12.97 18.43
CA LEU A 127 23.66 -11.87 17.86
C LEU A 127 24.43 -10.56 17.88
N GLU A 128 24.49 -9.86 16.75
CA GLU A 128 25.29 -8.64 16.58
C GLU A 128 24.41 -7.38 16.51
N GLU A 129 23.17 -7.51 15.98
CA GLU A 129 22.24 -6.41 15.78
C GLU A 129 20.81 -6.74 16.23
N ILE A 130 20.19 -5.81 16.96
CA ILE A 130 18.75 -5.78 17.25
C ILE A 130 18.17 -4.50 16.66
N GLY A 131 17.14 -4.61 15.82
CA GLY A 131 16.50 -3.49 15.14
C GLY A 131 15.62 -2.62 16.06
N THR A 132 15.24 -1.45 15.56
CA THR A 132 14.30 -0.53 16.25
C THR A 132 12.96 -1.23 16.40
N GLU A 133 12.35 -1.15 17.58
CA GLU A 133 11.01 -1.71 17.84
C GLU A 133 10.90 -3.23 17.63
N ALA A 134 12.03 -3.95 17.58
CA ALA A 134 12.10 -5.36 17.19
C ALA A 134 11.09 -6.26 17.92
N PHE A 135 10.78 -5.99 19.19
CA PHE A 135 9.82 -6.69 20.03
C PHE A 135 8.81 -5.74 20.70
N MET A 136 8.60 -4.53 20.16
CA MET A 136 7.59 -3.62 20.70
C MET A 136 6.18 -4.25 20.67
N GLY A 137 5.31 -3.92 21.61
CA GLY A 137 3.93 -4.40 21.68
C GLY A 137 3.76 -5.82 22.21
N ASN A 138 4.84 -6.47 22.67
CA ASN A 138 4.80 -7.79 23.28
C ASN A 138 4.55 -7.74 24.80
N SER A 139 4.41 -8.91 25.42
CA SER A 139 4.26 -9.08 26.88
C SER A 139 5.56 -9.49 27.58
N ILE A 140 6.71 -9.05 27.05
CA ILE A 140 8.04 -9.31 27.61
C ILE A 140 8.25 -8.49 28.88
N SER A 141 8.60 -9.12 30.00
CA SER A 141 8.88 -8.44 31.27
C SER A 141 10.36 -8.06 31.43
N SER A 142 11.27 -8.89 30.92
CA SER A 142 12.71 -8.60 30.88
C SER A 142 13.36 -9.16 29.62
N LEU A 143 14.42 -8.50 29.15
CA LEU A 143 15.21 -8.94 27.99
C LEU A 143 16.70 -8.72 28.25
N THR A 144 17.48 -9.79 28.18
CA THR A 144 18.94 -9.73 28.30
C THR A 144 19.57 -9.64 26.92
N VAL A 145 20.33 -8.57 26.69
CA VAL A 145 21.07 -8.34 25.44
C VAL A 145 22.45 -9.00 25.54
N PRO A 146 22.83 -9.90 24.61
CA PRO A 146 24.14 -10.57 24.63
C PRO A 146 25.33 -9.61 24.43
N ASP A 147 26.50 -9.97 24.96
CA ASP A 147 27.77 -9.22 24.81
C ASP A 147 28.23 -9.05 23.34
N SER A 148 27.75 -9.90 22.45
CA SER A 148 28.02 -9.79 21.01
C SER A 148 27.26 -8.67 20.31
N VAL A 149 26.20 -8.13 20.92
CA VAL A 149 25.39 -7.08 20.30
C VAL A 149 26.16 -5.77 20.34
N THR A 150 26.48 -5.23 19.17
CA THR A 150 27.17 -3.95 19.01
C THR A 150 26.24 -2.86 18.51
N THR A 151 25.10 -3.23 17.93
CA THR A 151 24.08 -2.32 17.40
C THR A 151 22.72 -2.66 17.98
N ILE A 152 22.07 -1.69 18.62
CA ILE A 152 20.73 -1.83 19.20
C ILE A 152 19.80 -0.76 18.64
N GLY A 153 18.53 -1.10 18.40
CA GLY A 153 17.50 -0.19 17.97
C GLY A 153 16.86 0.59 19.13
N SER A 154 16.11 1.64 18.83
CA SER A 154 15.30 2.31 19.85
C SER A 154 14.08 1.45 20.17
N SER A 155 13.59 1.52 21.41
CA SER A 155 12.30 0.94 21.78
C SER A 155 12.16 -0.55 21.45
N ILE A 156 13.25 -1.33 21.57
CA ILE A 156 13.27 -2.74 21.19
C ILE A 156 12.21 -3.59 21.90
N VAL A 157 11.75 -3.16 23.08
CA VAL A 157 10.68 -3.76 23.89
C VAL A 157 9.77 -2.64 24.42
N GLY A 158 8.63 -2.99 25.03
CA GLY A 158 7.68 -2.04 25.60
C GLY A 158 6.42 -1.83 24.76
N THR A 159 5.62 -0.81 25.04
CA THR A 159 4.34 -0.54 24.34
C THR A 159 4.15 0.96 24.09
N LEU A 160 3.41 1.33 23.04
CA LEU A 160 3.09 2.74 22.73
C LEU A 160 2.16 3.42 23.77
N TYR A 161 1.45 2.62 24.58
CA TYR A 161 0.32 3.12 25.39
C TYR A 161 0.31 2.69 26.86
N SER A 162 1.32 1.95 27.34
CA SER A 162 1.39 1.55 28.75
C SER A 162 2.79 1.72 29.35
N GLU A 163 2.83 2.23 30.57
CA GLU A 163 4.03 2.37 31.43
C GLU A 163 4.53 1.00 31.95
N ARG A 164 4.39 -0.07 31.16
CA ARG A 164 5.00 -1.35 31.53
C ARG A 164 6.52 -1.20 31.45
N ASN A 165 7.14 -1.05 32.62
CA ASN A 165 8.59 -1.09 32.78
C ASN A 165 9.09 -2.47 32.37
N VAL A 166 9.64 -2.58 31.17
CA VAL A 166 10.38 -3.78 30.74
C VAL A 166 11.81 -3.62 31.19
N GLU A 167 12.34 -4.59 31.93
CA GLU A 167 13.74 -4.58 32.36
C GLU A 167 14.64 -4.97 31.18
N LEU A 168 15.44 -4.02 30.70
CA LEU A 168 16.40 -4.26 29.62
C LEU A 168 17.83 -4.33 30.18
N ILE A 169 18.44 -5.51 30.11
CA ILE A 169 19.80 -5.74 30.62
C ILE A 169 20.77 -5.63 29.45
N LEU A 170 21.49 -4.50 29.36
CA LEU A 170 22.51 -4.26 28.33
C LEU A 170 23.86 -4.86 28.72
N PRO A 171 24.69 -5.27 27.73
CA PRO A 171 26.07 -5.65 27.98
C PRO A 171 26.94 -4.44 28.35
N ALA A 172 28.05 -4.68 29.05
CA ALA A 172 28.87 -3.62 29.66
C ALA A 172 29.35 -2.54 28.66
N HIS A 173 29.69 -2.93 27.43
CA HIS A 173 30.16 -2.00 26.39
C HIS A 173 29.04 -1.12 25.79
N LEU A 174 27.77 -1.40 26.09
CA LEU A 174 26.63 -0.56 25.73
C LEU A 174 26.07 0.23 26.92
N GLN A 175 26.64 0.04 28.12
CA GLN A 175 26.29 0.82 29.30
C GLN A 175 27.18 2.09 29.38
N SER A 176 26.69 3.13 30.05
CA SER A 176 27.52 4.28 30.42
C SER A 176 28.59 3.80 31.41
N ASN A 177 29.81 3.56 30.94
CA ASN A 177 30.89 3.09 31.80
C ASN A 177 31.55 4.26 32.55
N GLN A 178 31.80 4.09 33.85
CA GLN A 178 32.42 5.09 34.74
C GLN A 178 33.89 4.75 35.06
N ASP A 179 34.59 4.07 34.14
CA ASP A 179 35.98 3.59 34.34
C ASP A 179 36.93 4.70 34.82
N HIS A 180 36.94 5.83 34.12
CA HIS A 180 37.73 7.00 34.48
C HIS A 180 36.88 8.26 34.43
N GLN A 181 37.20 9.22 35.30
CA GLN A 181 36.52 10.51 35.37
C GLN A 181 37.50 11.64 35.10
N TYR A 182 37.06 12.62 34.31
CA TYR A 182 37.75 13.90 34.11
C TYR A 182 36.71 15.01 34.19
N GLU A 183 36.81 15.84 35.23
CA GLU A 183 35.76 16.80 35.60
C GLU A 183 34.39 16.10 35.70
N ASN A 184 33.41 16.55 34.91
CA ASN A 184 32.06 16.00 34.88
C ASN A 184 31.87 14.96 33.76
N LEU A 185 32.93 14.44 33.16
CA LEU A 185 32.90 13.48 32.06
C LEU A 185 33.46 12.13 32.50
N TYR A 186 32.80 11.06 32.03
CA TYR A 186 33.33 9.70 32.12
C TYR A 186 33.98 9.31 30.79
N TYR A 187 35.09 8.58 30.85
CA TYR A 187 35.83 8.17 29.67
C TYR A 187 36.49 6.80 29.80
N ALA A 188 36.79 6.20 28.65
CA ALA A 188 37.58 4.99 28.50
C ALA A 188 38.77 5.24 27.56
N ILE A 189 39.90 4.59 27.85
CA ILE A 189 41.06 4.55 26.96
C ILE A 189 40.84 3.38 25.99
N THR A 190 40.94 3.68 24.71
CA THR A 190 40.78 2.73 23.60
C THR A 190 42.01 2.75 22.72
N GLU A 191 42.19 1.74 21.89
CA GLU A 191 43.28 1.68 20.92
C GLU A 191 42.74 1.71 19.50
N HIS A 192 43.30 2.58 18.66
CA HIS A 192 42.94 2.71 17.26
C HIS A 192 44.21 2.95 16.44
N ASN A 193 44.44 2.12 15.43
CA ASN A 193 45.66 2.12 14.61
C ASN A 193 46.98 2.12 15.42
N GLY A 194 47.03 1.35 16.51
CA GLY A 194 48.21 1.24 17.37
C GLY A 194 48.49 2.47 18.24
N LYS A 195 47.53 3.38 18.38
CA LYS A 195 47.62 4.56 19.25
C LYS A 195 46.51 4.57 20.28
N GLN A 196 46.83 5.02 21.49
CA GLN A 196 45.83 5.28 22.51
C GLN A 196 44.99 6.49 22.12
N GLU A 197 43.68 6.33 22.26
CA GLU A 197 42.67 7.35 22.02
C GLU A 197 41.62 7.29 23.15
N ILE A 198 40.98 8.42 23.44
CA ILE A 198 39.92 8.48 24.44
C ILE A 198 38.53 8.50 23.79
N LYS A 199 37.67 7.69 24.39
CA LYS A 199 36.23 7.64 24.14
C LYS A 199 35.50 8.21 25.35
N ILE A 200 34.68 9.25 25.15
CA ILE A 200 33.78 9.77 26.18
C ILE A 200 32.60 8.82 26.33
N THR A 201 32.43 8.23 27.51
CA THR A 201 31.44 7.18 27.80
C THR A 201 30.22 7.67 28.56
N GLY A 202 30.28 8.88 29.11
CA GLY A 202 29.24 9.38 29.99
C GLY A 202 29.52 10.79 30.50
N PHE A 203 28.61 11.28 31.33
CA PHE A 203 28.80 12.47 32.15
C PHE A 203 28.22 12.25 33.55
N ASP A 204 28.69 13.04 34.51
CA ASP A 204 28.13 13.04 35.87
C ASP A 204 26.84 13.87 35.91
N GLU A 205 25.70 13.18 36.00
CA GLU A 205 24.37 13.79 36.06
C GLU A 205 24.13 14.60 37.35
N ASN A 206 24.90 14.35 38.41
CA ASN A 206 24.77 15.03 39.69
C ASN A 206 25.62 16.30 39.79
N ALA A 207 26.49 16.55 38.82
CA ALA A 207 27.41 17.69 38.84
C ALA A 207 26.73 19.06 38.66
N GLY A 208 25.42 19.09 38.37
CA GLY A 208 24.65 20.33 38.18
C GLY A 208 25.07 21.16 36.96
N ALA A 209 25.88 20.59 36.05
CA ALA A 209 26.42 21.29 34.91
C ALA A 209 25.40 21.41 33.76
N GLU A 210 25.05 22.64 33.38
CA GLU A 210 24.22 22.95 32.21
C GLU A 210 25.03 22.96 30.88
N SER A 211 26.36 22.83 30.97
CA SER A 211 27.26 22.84 29.81
C SER A 211 28.46 21.93 30.03
N PHE A 212 28.74 21.06 29.06
CA PHE A 212 29.88 20.15 29.06
C PHE A 212 30.84 20.54 27.94
N ASN A 213 32.09 20.83 28.30
CA ASN A 213 33.14 21.12 27.33
C ASN A 213 34.06 19.90 27.22
N ILE A 214 33.99 19.18 26.11
CA ILE A 214 34.84 18.00 25.90
C ILE A 214 36.23 18.49 25.47
N PRO A 215 37.31 18.19 26.23
CA PRO A 215 38.65 18.64 25.86
C PRO A 215 39.18 17.87 24.66
N ALA A 216 40.08 18.48 23.87
CA ALA A 216 40.71 17.81 22.73
C ALA A 216 41.62 16.63 23.14
N ALA A 217 42.12 16.64 24.38
CA ALA A 217 42.92 15.57 24.97
C ALA A 217 42.69 15.51 26.49
N ILE A 218 42.79 14.31 27.08
CA ILE A 218 42.88 14.13 28.55
C ILE A 218 44.21 13.42 28.81
N ASN A 219 45.02 13.97 29.72
CA ASN A 219 46.33 13.43 30.07
C ASN A 219 47.25 13.19 28.86
N GLY A 220 47.17 14.05 27.84
CA GLY A 220 47.96 13.96 26.61
C GLY A 220 47.45 12.95 25.56
N ILE A 221 46.41 12.17 25.88
CA ILE A 221 45.77 11.23 24.95
C ILE A 221 44.62 11.97 24.23
N PRO A 222 44.52 11.93 22.89
CA PRO A 222 43.48 12.65 22.15
C PRO A 222 42.09 12.07 22.41
N VAL A 223 41.07 12.92 22.58
CA VAL A 223 39.66 12.52 22.66
C VAL A 223 39.08 12.47 21.26
N THR A 224 38.72 11.28 20.78
CA THR A 224 38.39 11.04 19.36
C THR A 224 37.00 10.42 19.15
N GLU A 225 36.37 9.90 20.20
CA GLU A 225 35.06 9.26 20.10
C GLU A 225 34.09 9.70 21.18
N ILE A 226 32.81 9.78 20.82
CA ILE A 226 31.69 9.76 21.75
C ILE A 226 31.07 8.37 21.72
N ALA A 227 31.02 7.69 22.85
CA ALA A 227 30.50 6.33 22.97
C ALA A 227 28.99 6.28 22.66
N PRO A 228 28.45 5.08 22.41
CA PRO A 228 27.02 4.89 22.45
C PRO A 228 26.43 5.39 23.77
N PHE A 229 25.24 6.02 23.72
CA PHE A 229 24.50 6.47 24.91
C PHE A 229 25.20 7.50 25.82
N ALA A 230 26.36 8.05 25.42
CA ALA A 230 27.21 8.85 26.31
C ALA A 230 26.53 10.06 26.97
N PHE A 231 25.57 10.71 26.30
CA PHE A 231 24.81 11.84 26.85
C PHE A 231 23.33 11.51 27.07
N THR A 232 23.00 10.23 27.21
CA THR A 232 21.66 9.76 27.60
C THR A 232 21.65 9.40 29.08
N THR A 233 20.54 9.62 29.80
CA THR A 233 20.46 9.33 31.24
C THR A 233 20.18 7.85 31.53
N LYS A 234 20.77 7.35 32.63
CA LYS A 234 20.81 5.91 33.03
C LYS A 234 19.46 5.20 33.14
N HIS A 235 18.34 5.92 33.15
CA HIS A 235 17.03 5.36 33.52
C HIS A 235 16.08 5.07 32.37
N SER A 236 16.40 5.35 31.10
CA SER A 236 15.39 5.23 30.05
C SER A 236 15.99 5.02 28.66
N ILE A 237 16.23 3.75 28.30
CA ILE A 237 16.63 3.35 26.94
C ILE A 237 15.45 3.49 25.94
N ILE A 238 14.27 3.95 26.37
CA ILE A 238 13.05 3.88 25.55
C ILE A 238 12.08 5.03 25.86
N PRO A 239 11.90 6.04 24.99
CA PRO A 239 10.70 6.83 24.96
C PRO A 239 9.70 6.22 23.97
N ALA A 240 8.69 5.53 24.50
CA ALA A 240 7.37 5.44 23.86
C ALA A 240 6.61 6.79 23.93
N THR A 241 7.16 7.79 24.62
CA THR A 241 6.49 9.08 24.84
C THR A 241 7.39 10.25 24.41
N ASN A 242 6.79 11.25 23.76
CA ASN A 242 7.42 12.48 23.25
C ASN A 242 7.96 13.42 24.36
N LYS A 243 8.40 12.91 25.52
CA LYS A 243 8.94 13.73 26.62
C LYS A 243 10.46 13.69 26.61
N ALA A 244 11.08 14.86 26.53
CA ALA A 244 12.52 15.01 26.66
C ALA A 244 13.02 14.41 28.00
N MET A 245 14.11 13.65 27.97
CA MET A 245 14.50 12.76 29.08
C MET A 245 15.28 13.47 30.20
N ASN A 246 15.77 14.69 29.95
CA ASN A 246 16.46 15.50 30.95
C ASN A 246 15.54 16.66 31.40
N LYS A 247 15.35 16.82 32.72
CA LYS A 247 14.49 17.88 33.28
C LYS A 247 14.97 19.28 32.88
N GLU A 248 16.29 19.48 32.84
CA GLU A 248 16.90 20.76 32.46
C GLU A 248 17.65 20.65 31.12
N PRO A 249 17.61 21.71 30.28
CA PRO A 249 18.34 21.74 29.03
C PRO A 249 19.87 21.83 29.29
N PHE A 250 20.66 21.07 28.54
CA PHE A 250 22.13 21.16 28.59
C PHE A 250 22.74 21.43 27.22
N SER A 251 24.02 21.78 27.20
CA SER A 251 24.81 22.00 25.99
C SER A 251 26.13 21.23 26.04
N VAL A 252 26.68 20.88 24.88
CA VAL A 252 27.95 20.15 24.74
C VAL A 252 28.79 20.81 23.66
N THR A 253 30.05 21.12 23.97
CA THR A 253 31.03 21.56 23.00
C THR A 253 31.94 20.40 22.62
N LEU A 254 32.02 20.10 21.32
CA LEU A 254 32.86 19.02 20.79
C LEU A 254 34.19 19.57 20.25
N PRO A 255 35.34 18.96 20.58
CA PRO A 255 36.62 19.34 20.01
C PRO A 255 36.73 18.79 18.58
N ASN A 256 37.54 19.46 17.75
CA ASN A 256 37.81 19.03 16.37
C ASN A 256 38.57 17.70 16.25
N THR A 257 38.90 17.02 17.35
CA THR A 257 39.53 15.69 17.37
C THR A 257 38.52 14.54 17.26
N ILE A 258 37.23 14.79 17.48
CA ILE A 258 36.18 13.76 17.42
C ILE A 258 35.95 13.30 15.98
N ARG A 259 36.31 12.04 15.70
CA ARG A 259 36.04 11.36 14.42
C ARG A 259 34.74 10.53 14.42
N VAL A 260 34.26 10.09 15.58
CA VAL A 260 33.08 9.22 15.68
C VAL A 260 32.13 9.70 16.76
N ILE A 261 30.85 9.79 16.40
CA ILE A 261 29.74 9.92 17.35
C ILE A 261 28.95 8.61 17.31
N GLY A 262 28.97 7.89 18.42
CA GLY A 262 28.37 6.57 18.54
C GLY A 262 26.83 6.57 18.46
N PRO A 263 26.23 5.38 18.27
CA PRO A 263 24.79 5.24 18.29
C PRO A 263 24.14 5.80 19.56
N TYR A 264 23.02 6.51 19.43
CA TYR A 264 22.31 7.15 20.55
C TYR A 264 23.10 8.15 21.40
N ALA A 265 24.33 8.52 21.01
CA ALA A 265 25.20 9.36 21.84
C ALA A 265 24.49 10.60 22.41
N PHE A 266 23.59 11.20 21.64
CA PHE A 266 22.75 12.34 21.99
C PHE A 266 21.28 12.09 21.64
N ALA A 267 20.74 10.89 21.87
CA ALA A 267 19.33 10.60 21.58
C ALA A 267 18.37 11.10 22.68
N SER A 268 17.24 11.66 22.27
CA SER A 268 16.16 12.21 23.11
C SER A 268 16.64 13.15 24.22
N VAL A 269 17.69 13.91 23.94
CA VAL A 269 18.25 14.87 24.88
C VAL A 269 17.47 16.18 24.87
N ASN A 270 17.23 16.75 26.06
CA ASN A 270 16.74 18.12 26.19
C ASN A 270 17.94 19.06 26.02
N TYR A 271 18.09 19.65 24.83
CA TYR A 271 19.26 20.46 24.51
C TYR A 271 18.94 21.96 24.54
N ASP A 272 19.88 22.77 25.03
CA ASP A 272 19.74 24.22 25.06
C ASP A 272 19.67 24.79 23.63
N LYS A 273 18.47 25.27 23.26
CA LYS A 273 18.18 25.87 21.95
C LYS A 273 19.07 27.09 21.63
N ASN A 274 19.62 27.76 22.65
CA ASN A 274 20.45 28.96 22.49
C ASN A 274 21.92 28.62 22.21
N LYS A 275 22.34 27.37 22.46
CA LYS A 275 23.72 26.89 22.28
C LYS A 275 23.77 25.66 21.38
N PRO A 276 23.35 25.76 20.10
CA PRO A 276 23.23 24.59 19.22
C PRO A 276 24.56 23.88 19.01
N LEU A 277 24.51 22.54 19.03
CA LEU A 277 25.67 21.67 18.82
C LEU A 277 26.31 21.94 17.46
N GLN A 278 27.63 22.12 17.46
CA GLN A 278 28.43 22.19 16.24
C GLN A 278 29.11 20.84 16.01
N LEU A 279 28.97 20.28 14.81
CA LEU A 279 29.65 19.04 14.44
C LEU A 279 31.13 19.32 14.12
N PRO A 280 32.08 18.52 14.64
CA PRO A 280 33.50 18.75 14.47
C PRO A 280 33.98 18.47 13.04
N ALA A 281 35.00 19.20 12.59
CA ALA A 281 35.48 19.12 11.20
C ALA A 281 36.09 17.75 10.82
N SER A 282 36.64 17.02 11.80
CA SER A 282 37.23 15.68 11.60
C SER A 282 36.20 14.54 11.65
N LEU A 283 34.92 14.83 11.87
CA LEU A 283 33.90 13.79 12.03
C LEU A 283 33.76 12.95 10.76
N GLU A 284 33.93 11.64 10.90
CA GLU A 284 33.87 10.64 9.83
C GLU A 284 32.60 9.79 9.92
N VAL A 285 32.11 9.51 11.13
CA VAL A 285 30.96 8.63 11.35
C VAL A 285 29.98 9.21 12.36
N ILE A 286 28.70 9.21 11.98
CA ILE A 286 27.57 9.42 12.87
C ILE A 286 26.81 8.09 12.97
N GLY A 287 26.70 7.57 14.19
CA GLY A 287 26.05 6.30 14.48
C GLY A 287 24.53 6.33 14.34
N ASN A 288 23.92 5.15 14.44
CA ASN A 288 22.48 5.00 14.39
C ASN A 288 21.81 5.78 15.53
N ASN A 289 20.73 6.50 15.24
CA ASN A 289 19.97 7.26 16.24
C ASN A 289 20.81 8.29 17.03
N ALA A 290 22.02 8.63 16.59
CA ALA A 290 22.97 9.44 17.35
C ALA A 290 22.36 10.75 17.88
N PHE A 291 21.45 11.36 17.14
CA PHE A 291 20.75 12.59 17.51
C PHE A 291 19.22 12.44 17.44
N SER A 292 18.68 11.23 17.39
CA SER A 292 17.23 11.04 17.19
C SER A 292 16.42 11.63 18.35
N PHE A 293 15.25 12.21 18.07
CA PHE A 293 14.34 12.80 19.08
C PHE A 293 14.92 13.95 19.93
N SER A 294 16.05 14.53 19.52
CA SER A 294 16.72 15.58 20.28
C SER A 294 16.34 16.97 19.77
N GLU A 295 15.09 17.35 20.07
CA GLU A 295 14.56 18.64 19.63
C GLU A 295 15.50 19.79 20.03
N ASN A 296 15.73 20.71 19.10
CA ASN A 296 16.58 21.91 19.27
C ASN A 296 18.09 21.69 19.37
N ILE A 297 18.61 20.45 19.30
CA ILE A 297 20.08 20.24 19.38
C ILE A 297 20.87 21.01 18.32
N PHE A 298 20.29 21.19 17.13
CA PHE A 298 20.83 22.02 16.04
C PHE A 298 20.14 23.38 15.90
N GLY A 299 19.43 23.84 16.93
CA GLY A 299 18.81 25.17 17.01
C GLY A 299 17.70 25.43 15.99
N GLY A 300 17.15 24.38 15.36
CA GLY A 300 16.15 24.51 14.30
C GLY A 300 16.68 25.13 13.00
N LYS A 301 18.00 25.16 12.82
CA LYS A 301 18.67 25.75 11.65
C LYS A 301 19.00 24.68 10.61
N THR A 302 19.58 25.11 9.49
CA THR A 302 20.23 24.22 8.52
C THR A 302 21.41 23.53 9.18
N LEU A 303 21.45 22.20 9.09
CA LEU A 303 22.53 21.38 9.62
C LEU A 303 23.76 21.48 8.70
N VAL A 304 24.91 21.83 9.30
CA VAL A 304 26.21 21.84 8.63
C VAL A 304 26.89 20.50 8.90
N LEU A 305 27.04 19.69 7.86
CA LEU A 305 27.76 18.41 7.91
C LEU A 305 29.22 18.62 7.47
N PRO A 306 30.21 18.03 8.16
CA PRO A 306 31.63 18.23 7.85
C PRO A 306 32.07 17.43 6.61
N ASN A 307 33.04 17.96 5.87
CA ASN A 307 33.49 17.40 4.58
C ASN A 307 34.25 16.06 4.69
N ASN A 308 34.65 15.64 5.89
CA ASN A 308 35.29 14.34 6.10
C ASN A 308 34.28 13.22 6.39
N LEU A 309 32.99 13.57 6.59
CA LEU A 309 31.94 12.63 6.96
C LEU A 309 31.77 11.56 5.89
N LYS A 310 31.88 10.29 6.28
CA LYS A 310 31.73 9.12 5.40
C LYS A 310 30.39 8.41 5.58
N LYS A 311 29.89 8.37 6.82
CA LYS A 311 28.70 7.59 7.19
C LYS A 311 27.74 8.38 8.06
N ILE A 312 26.46 8.35 7.66
CA ILE A 312 25.32 8.78 8.47
C ILE A 312 24.48 7.54 8.76
N GLY A 313 24.37 7.19 10.04
CA GLY A 313 23.63 6.02 10.51
C GLY A 313 22.12 6.10 10.29
N LYS A 314 21.48 4.96 10.50
CA LYS A 314 20.02 4.83 10.49
C LYS A 314 19.42 5.76 11.55
N GLU A 315 18.36 6.49 11.21
CA GLU A 315 17.67 7.41 12.12
C GLU A 315 18.56 8.46 12.81
N ALA A 316 19.80 8.67 12.34
CA ALA A 316 20.80 9.49 13.01
C ALA A 316 20.30 10.89 13.39
N PHE A 317 19.44 11.48 12.54
CA PHE A 317 18.82 12.78 12.75
C PHE A 317 17.28 12.71 12.73
N SER A 318 16.68 11.54 12.96
CA SER A 318 15.22 11.35 12.93
C SER A 318 14.51 12.18 14.01
N ARG A 319 13.32 12.70 13.71
CA ARG A 319 12.45 13.43 14.65
C ARG A 319 13.15 14.59 15.35
N ASN A 320 13.84 15.38 14.54
CA ASN A 320 14.47 16.62 14.96
C ASN A 320 13.69 17.83 14.41
N LYS A 321 14.20 19.04 14.63
CA LYS A 321 13.65 20.28 14.07
C LYS A 321 14.56 20.90 12.99
N ILE A 322 15.40 20.09 12.33
CA ILE A 322 16.38 20.58 11.34
C ILE A 322 15.64 21.19 10.14
N ALA A 323 16.06 22.39 9.72
CA ALA A 323 15.40 23.17 8.67
C ALA A 323 15.93 22.91 7.26
N GLY A 324 17.14 22.36 7.13
CA GLY A 324 17.77 22.03 5.85
C GLY A 324 19.06 21.23 6.05
N VAL A 325 19.55 20.57 5.00
CA VAL A 325 20.81 19.83 5.05
C VAL A 325 21.49 19.78 3.66
N SER A 326 22.82 19.89 3.67
CA SER A 326 23.66 19.58 2.50
C SER A 326 24.57 18.42 2.87
N ILE A 327 24.29 17.23 2.32
CA ILE A 327 25.11 16.03 2.51
C ILE A 327 26.36 16.17 1.64
N PRO A 328 27.59 16.12 2.21
CA PRO A 328 28.81 16.32 1.44
C PRO A 328 29.14 15.11 0.56
N ASP A 329 29.94 15.34 -0.48
CA ASP A 329 30.33 14.32 -1.47
C ASP A 329 31.14 13.16 -0.86
N SER A 330 31.72 13.37 0.32
CA SER A 330 32.45 12.37 1.10
C SER A 330 31.56 11.26 1.68
N VAL A 331 30.26 11.50 1.83
CA VAL A 331 29.34 10.54 2.42
C VAL A 331 29.01 9.46 1.39
N THR A 332 29.38 8.22 1.70
CA THR A 332 29.11 7.06 0.86
C THR A 332 28.00 6.17 1.42
N HIS A 333 27.63 6.38 2.70
CA HIS A 333 26.58 5.62 3.37
C HIS A 333 25.58 6.53 4.09
N LEU A 334 24.31 6.43 3.70
CA LEU A 334 23.17 7.07 4.34
C LEU A 334 22.25 5.97 4.86
N GLY A 335 21.90 6.00 6.14
CA GLY A 335 21.02 5.00 6.77
C GLY A 335 19.53 5.26 6.57
N LYS A 336 18.71 4.21 6.68
CA LYS A 336 17.24 4.30 6.64
C LYS A 336 16.74 5.35 7.63
N LYS A 337 15.68 6.09 7.28
CA LYS A 337 15.08 7.14 8.14
C LYS A 337 16.08 8.20 8.67
N ALA A 338 17.28 8.34 8.10
CA ALA A 338 18.33 9.21 8.66
C ALA A 338 17.87 10.64 8.98
N PHE A 339 16.99 11.21 8.16
CA PHE A 339 16.39 12.54 8.34
C PHE A 339 14.85 12.50 8.39
N TYR A 340 14.28 11.39 8.83
CA TYR A 340 12.83 11.20 8.97
C TYR A 340 12.21 12.22 9.92
N ALA A 341 10.99 12.69 9.63
CA ALA A 341 10.19 13.52 10.52
C ALA A 341 10.90 14.79 11.03
N ASN A 342 11.48 15.57 10.12
CA ASN A 342 12.13 16.85 10.41
C ASN A 342 11.31 18.04 9.89
N ARG A 343 11.94 19.21 9.76
CA ARG A 343 11.39 20.40 9.11
C ARG A 343 12.20 20.79 7.87
N LEU A 344 12.84 19.82 7.22
CA LEU A 344 13.73 20.09 6.09
C LEU A 344 12.95 20.77 4.96
N SER A 345 13.39 21.96 4.57
CA SER A 345 12.88 22.72 3.43
C SER A 345 13.80 22.59 2.21
N GLN A 346 15.10 22.44 2.43
CA GLN A 346 16.12 22.28 1.41
C GLN A 346 17.01 21.06 1.70
N VAL A 347 17.19 20.22 0.69
CA VAL A 347 18.08 19.05 0.73
C VAL A 347 18.99 19.04 -0.49
N LYS A 348 20.30 18.95 -0.26
CA LYS A 348 21.29 18.62 -1.29
C LYS A 348 21.93 17.28 -0.93
N VAL A 349 21.90 16.33 -1.85
CA VAL A 349 22.53 15.02 -1.70
C VAL A 349 23.85 15.00 -2.46
N GLY A 350 24.93 14.61 -1.78
CA GLY A 350 26.29 14.59 -2.33
C GLY A 350 26.55 13.42 -3.28
N ASN A 351 27.58 13.55 -4.13
CA ASN A 351 27.91 12.62 -5.22
C ASN A 351 28.36 11.22 -4.76
N GLY A 352 28.76 11.04 -3.49
CA GLY A 352 29.10 9.73 -2.93
C GLY A 352 27.88 8.81 -2.72
N ILE A 353 26.66 9.35 -2.71
CA ILE A 353 25.43 8.60 -2.46
C ILE A 353 24.90 7.94 -3.74
N LYS A 354 24.94 6.62 -3.78
CA LYS A 354 24.31 5.80 -4.85
C LYS A 354 22.87 5.40 -4.54
N THR A 355 22.52 5.32 -3.26
CA THR A 355 21.22 4.88 -2.78
C THR A 355 20.70 5.84 -1.72
N ILE A 356 19.49 6.38 -1.93
CA ILE A 356 18.73 7.02 -0.86
C ILE A 356 17.85 5.92 -0.24
N PRO A 357 18.06 5.58 1.04
CA PRO A 357 17.39 4.43 1.66
C PRO A 357 15.93 4.75 2.03
N ASP A 358 15.23 3.73 2.50
CA ASP A 358 13.82 3.81 2.87
C ASP A 358 13.59 4.92 3.92
N PHE A 359 12.53 5.69 3.70
CA PHE A 359 12.07 6.79 4.56
C PHE A 359 13.12 7.88 4.88
N ALA A 360 14.27 7.92 4.21
CA ALA A 360 15.41 8.77 4.57
C ALA A 360 15.02 10.24 4.80
N PHE A 361 14.12 10.77 4.00
CA PHE A 361 13.64 12.16 4.04
C PHE A 361 12.11 12.26 4.13
N ALA A 362 11.42 11.20 4.58
CA ALA A 362 9.96 11.22 4.69
C ALA A 362 9.48 12.14 5.83
N ASN A 363 8.23 12.61 5.73
CA ASN A 363 7.59 13.48 6.72
C ASN A 363 8.40 14.77 6.98
N ASN A 364 8.65 15.53 5.93
CA ASN A 364 9.40 16.78 5.99
C ASN A 364 8.63 17.92 5.31
N ALA A 365 9.29 19.05 5.06
CA ALA A 365 8.70 20.21 4.38
C ALA A 365 9.46 20.56 3.09
N ILE A 366 10.07 19.57 2.41
CA ILE A 366 11.08 19.81 1.38
C ILE A 366 10.42 20.48 0.18
N THR A 367 10.90 21.68 -0.18
CA THR A 367 10.50 22.44 -1.36
C THR A 367 11.64 22.53 -2.39
N SER A 368 12.89 22.30 -1.98
CA SER A 368 14.07 22.28 -2.83
C SER A 368 14.89 21.01 -2.61
N LEU A 369 15.06 20.21 -3.67
CA LEU A 369 15.82 18.96 -3.67
C LEU A 369 16.82 18.95 -4.82
N THR A 370 18.09 18.67 -4.49
CA THR A 370 19.16 18.42 -5.47
C THR A 370 19.67 16.99 -5.30
N LEU A 371 19.54 16.18 -6.36
CA LEU A 371 19.99 14.79 -6.43
C LEU A 371 21.29 14.68 -7.23
N PRO A 372 22.23 13.80 -6.86
CA PRO A 372 23.49 13.65 -7.58
C PRO A 372 23.32 12.80 -8.85
N ASN A 373 24.15 13.05 -9.85
CA ASN A 373 24.15 12.28 -11.11
C ASN A 373 24.64 10.83 -10.97
N SER A 374 25.17 10.46 -9.80
CA SER A 374 25.58 9.10 -9.45
C SER A 374 24.46 8.27 -8.80
N LEU A 375 23.29 8.87 -8.52
CA LEU A 375 22.19 8.22 -7.82
C LEU A 375 21.58 7.11 -8.67
N GLN A 376 21.47 5.90 -8.12
CA GLN A 376 20.92 4.72 -8.80
C GLN A 376 19.56 4.32 -8.25
N THR A 377 19.41 4.39 -6.92
CA THR A 377 18.25 3.85 -6.21
C THR A 377 17.65 4.86 -5.25
N ILE A 378 16.33 4.99 -5.28
CA ILE A 378 15.53 5.73 -4.29
C ILE A 378 14.63 4.72 -3.58
N GLY A 379 14.74 4.63 -2.25
CA GLY A 379 14.05 3.65 -1.43
C GLY A 379 12.56 3.89 -1.26
N HIS A 380 11.90 2.95 -0.59
CA HIS A 380 10.49 3.01 -0.23
C HIS A 380 10.22 4.26 0.62
N SER A 381 9.18 5.02 0.26
CA SER A 381 8.75 6.24 0.96
C SER A 381 9.85 7.28 1.21
N ALA A 382 10.99 7.23 0.48
CA ALA A 382 12.17 8.05 0.77
C ALA A 382 11.89 9.55 0.88
N PHE A 383 10.94 10.07 0.10
CA PHE A 383 10.49 11.47 0.10
C PHE A 383 8.96 11.59 0.28
N GLN A 384 8.29 10.60 0.88
CA GLN A 384 6.85 10.66 1.17
C GLN A 384 6.51 11.82 2.11
N TYR A 385 5.33 12.41 1.96
CA TYR A 385 4.84 13.51 2.82
C TYR A 385 5.80 14.69 2.87
N ASN A 386 5.99 15.31 1.70
CA ASN A 386 6.84 16.48 1.50
C ASN A 386 6.09 17.56 0.70
N LYS A 387 6.79 18.63 0.28
CA LYS A 387 6.19 19.77 -0.40
C LYS A 387 6.86 20.05 -1.75
N LEU A 388 7.44 19.03 -2.39
CA LEU A 388 8.18 19.22 -3.63
C LEU A 388 7.24 19.72 -4.72
N PRO A 389 7.52 20.88 -5.36
CA PRO A 389 6.73 21.38 -6.48
C PRO A 389 7.16 20.76 -7.81
N ARG A 390 8.42 20.35 -7.93
CA ARG A 390 9.02 19.77 -9.13
C ARG A 390 10.04 18.71 -8.78
N LEU A 391 10.22 17.75 -9.67
CA LEU A 391 11.24 16.72 -9.55
C LEU A 391 11.85 16.43 -10.92
N SER A 392 13.18 16.37 -10.97
CA SER A 392 13.93 15.84 -12.11
C SER A 392 14.83 14.73 -11.60
N LEU A 393 14.58 13.50 -12.05
CA LEU A 393 15.42 12.35 -11.70
C LEU A 393 16.65 12.31 -12.61
N PRO A 394 17.86 12.10 -12.06
CA PRO A 394 19.04 11.81 -12.87
C PRO A 394 18.86 10.53 -13.70
N ASN A 395 19.40 10.50 -14.92
CA ASN A 395 19.28 9.34 -15.82
C ASN A 395 19.97 8.06 -15.31
N SER A 396 20.83 8.17 -14.29
CA SER A 396 21.43 7.05 -13.58
C SER A 396 20.43 6.28 -12.71
N VAL A 397 19.27 6.88 -12.38
CA VAL A 397 18.27 6.24 -11.52
C VAL A 397 17.57 5.12 -12.29
N THR A 398 17.70 3.89 -11.79
CA THR A 398 17.05 2.70 -12.38
C THR A 398 15.91 2.19 -11.51
N ASN A 399 15.86 2.58 -10.23
CA ASN A 399 14.92 2.06 -9.25
C ASN A 399 14.33 3.17 -8.37
N ILE A 400 12.99 3.19 -8.29
CA ILE A 400 12.22 4.06 -7.39
C ILE A 400 11.37 3.13 -6.52
N GLY A 401 11.45 3.26 -5.20
CA GLY A 401 10.67 2.47 -4.27
C GLY A 401 9.18 2.84 -4.28
N GLN A 402 8.36 1.96 -3.73
CA GLN A 402 6.95 2.26 -3.53
C GLN A 402 6.78 3.51 -2.67
N TYR A 403 5.74 4.31 -2.93
CA TYR A 403 5.45 5.57 -2.22
C TYR A 403 6.57 6.63 -2.21
N ALA A 404 7.68 6.43 -2.93
CA ALA A 404 8.90 7.25 -2.78
C ALA A 404 8.65 8.77 -2.87
N PHE A 405 7.71 9.21 -3.71
CA PHE A 405 7.32 10.61 -3.87
C PHE A 405 5.80 10.82 -3.68
N ALA A 406 5.12 9.93 -2.97
CA ALA A 406 3.70 10.09 -2.66
C ALA A 406 3.45 11.27 -1.71
N PHE A 407 2.25 11.84 -1.77
CA PHE A 407 1.82 12.95 -0.88
C PHE A 407 2.78 14.14 -0.92
N ASN A 408 3.10 14.59 -2.13
CA ASN A 408 3.89 15.79 -2.39
C ASN A 408 3.01 16.89 -3.00
N SER A 409 3.62 17.90 -3.64
CA SER A 409 2.90 18.91 -4.40
C SER A 409 3.42 19.01 -5.83
N LEU A 410 3.87 17.88 -6.40
CA LEU A 410 4.53 17.86 -7.70
C LEU A 410 3.57 18.32 -8.79
N THR A 411 3.93 19.39 -9.50
CA THR A 411 3.25 19.85 -10.72
C THR A 411 4.06 19.51 -11.98
N ALA A 412 5.37 19.27 -11.83
CA ALA A 412 6.27 18.88 -12.91
C ALA A 412 7.16 17.70 -12.50
N LEU A 413 7.29 16.72 -13.40
CA LEU A 413 8.06 15.49 -13.18
C LEU A 413 8.85 15.13 -14.45
N THR A 414 10.17 14.98 -14.30
CA THR A 414 11.03 14.35 -15.31
C THR A 414 11.54 13.03 -14.76
N LEU A 415 11.15 11.94 -15.41
CA LEU A 415 11.55 10.57 -15.07
C LEU A 415 12.88 10.19 -15.74
N SER A 416 13.62 9.27 -15.14
CA SER A 416 14.86 8.74 -15.69
C SER A 416 14.61 7.78 -16.85
N ASP A 417 15.41 7.89 -17.91
CA ASP A 417 15.40 6.95 -19.04
C ASP A 417 15.88 5.53 -18.66
N GLY A 418 16.48 5.35 -17.48
CA GLY A 418 16.91 4.04 -16.96
C GLY A 418 15.80 3.18 -16.35
N LEU A 419 14.61 3.73 -16.10
CA LEU A 419 13.55 3.05 -15.35
C LEU A 419 12.92 1.87 -16.12
N LYS A 420 12.82 0.70 -15.48
CA LYS A 420 12.08 -0.45 -16.03
C LYS A 420 10.63 -0.50 -15.60
N THR A 421 10.35 -0.06 -14.38
CA THR A 421 9.02 -0.02 -13.79
C THR A 421 8.79 1.32 -13.12
N ILE A 422 7.52 1.70 -13.00
CA ILE A 422 7.10 2.77 -12.09
C ILE A 422 6.34 2.09 -10.95
N SER A 423 6.97 2.09 -9.78
CA SER A 423 6.53 1.29 -8.64
C SER A 423 5.22 1.76 -8.03
N ALA A 424 4.58 0.86 -7.29
CA ALA A 424 3.28 1.13 -6.68
C ALA A 424 3.28 2.41 -5.83
N ASN A 425 2.25 3.23 -6.00
CA ASN A 425 2.06 4.51 -5.33
C ASN A 425 3.20 5.53 -5.48
N ALA A 426 4.22 5.32 -6.32
CA ALA A 426 5.44 6.14 -6.33
C ALA A 426 5.19 7.64 -6.48
N PHE A 427 4.15 8.04 -7.22
CA PHE A 427 3.75 9.43 -7.45
C PHE A 427 2.27 9.70 -7.10
N ALA A 428 1.68 8.88 -6.23
CA ALA A 428 0.29 9.05 -5.80
C ALA A 428 0.08 10.35 -4.99
N ASN A 429 -1.13 10.90 -5.01
CA ASN A 429 -1.50 12.09 -4.23
C ASN A 429 -0.58 13.30 -4.51
N ASN A 430 -0.52 13.69 -5.78
CA ASN A 430 0.27 14.83 -6.27
C ASN A 430 -0.61 15.79 -7.08
N LYS A 431 0.01 16.73 -7.80
CA LYS A 431 -0.68 17.77 -8.60
C LYS A 431 -0.22 17.76 -10.07
N LEU A 432 0.27 16.61 -10.55
CA LEU A 432 0.84 16.49 -11.89
C LEU A 432 -0.24 16.73 -12.94
N THR A 433 0.07 17.55 -13.95
CA THR A 433 -0.84 17.84 -15.07
C THR A 433 -0.58 16.98 -16.30
N ASP A 434 0.62 16.47 -16.42
CA ASP A 434 1.07 15.60 -17.49
C ASP A 434 2.27 14.78 -17.04
N VAL A 435 2.49 13.67 -17.73
CA VAL A 435 3.69 12.85 -17.54
C VAL A 435 4.08 12.16 -18.84
N THR A 436 5.39 12.12 -19.10
CA THR A 436 5.98 11.30 -20.16
C THR A 436 6.63 10.09 -19.53
N ILE A 437 6.11 8.90 -19.86
CA ILE A 437 6.63 7.64 -19.35
C ILE A 437 7.85 7.23 -20.21
N PRO A 438 9.03 6.96 -19.61
CA PRO A 438 10.26 6.66 -20.34
C PRO A 438 10.17 5.44 -21.25
N LYS A 439 10.95 5.43 -22.34
CA LYS A 439 10.96 4.37 -23.37
C LYS A 439 11.39 2.98 -22.87
N SER A 440 12.02 2.91 -21.71
CA SER A 440 12.50 1.69 -21.06
C SER A 440 11.46 1.03 -20.16
N VAL A 441 10.38 1.74 -19.82
CA VAL A 441 9.35 1.25 -18.90
C VAL A 441 8.49 0.18 -19.56
N VAL A 442 8.34 -0.95 -18.88
CA VAL A 442 7.51 -2.08 -19.30
C VAL A 442 6.25 -2.25 -18.45
N ALA A 443 6.24 -1.71 -17.23
CA ALA A 443 5.12 -1.79 -16.31
C ALA A 443 4.95 -0.51 -15.49
N ILE A 444 3.69 -0.12 -15.29
CA ILE A 444 3.27 0.89 -14.33
C ILE A 444 2.44 0.15 -13.29
N GLU A 445 2.89 0.14 -12.04
CA GLU A 445 2.26 -0.63 -10.97
C GLU A 445 1.06 0.08 -10.35
N SER A 446 0.40 -0.61 -9.42
CA SER A 446 -0.85 -0.17 -8.80
C SER A 446 -0.71 1.20 -8.14
N PHE A 447 -1.70 2.06 -8.32
CA PHE A 447 -1.77 3.42 -7.79
C PHE A 447 -0.61 4.36 -8.14
N ALA A 448 0.29 4.01 -9.08
CA ALA A 448 1.51 4.76 -9.36
C ALA A 448 1.29 6.29 -9.55
N PHE A 449 0.19 6.68 -10.20
CA PHE A 449 -0.24 8.07 -10.42
C PHE A 449 -1.66 8.37 -9.92
N HIS A 450 -2.18 7.58 -8.96
CA HIS A 450 -3.50 7.77 -8.37
C HIS A 450 -3.63 9.15 -7.69
N THR A 451 -4.80 9.78 -7.80
CA THR A 451 -5.09 11.11 -7.21
C THR A 451 -4.07 12.16 -7.65
N ASN A 452 -4.15 12.53 -8.92
CA ASN A 452 -3.37 13.60 -9.55
C ASN A 452 -4.29 14.52 -10.36
N LYS A 453 -3.72 15.42 -11.17
CA LYS A 453 -4.46 16.30 -12.08
C LYS A 453 -4.12 16.03 -13.54
N LEU A 454 -3.74 14.78 -13.86
CA LEU A 454 -3.19 14.45 -15.17
C LEU A 454 -4.26 14.67 -16.24
N LYS A 455 -3.97 15.54 -17.20
CA LYS A 455 -4.80 15.78 -18.38
C LYS A 455 -4.34 14.95 -19.58
N SER A 456 -3.07 14.55 -19.58
CA SER A 456 -2.46 13.73 -20.62
C SER A 456 -1.32 12.85 -20.08
N VAL A 457 -1.13 11.69 -20.70
CA VAL A 457 -0.02 10.77 -20.44
C VAL A 457 0.56 10.32 -21.76
N LYS A 458 1.88 10.37 -21.91
CA LYS A 458 2.58 9.80 -23.07
C LYS A 458 3.18 8.45 -22.66
N PHE A 459 2.63 7.37 -23.20
CA PHE A 459 3.12 6.01 -22.94
C PHE A 459 4.16 5.56 -23.98
N PRO A 460 5.16 4.74 -23.57
CA PRO A 460 6.12 4.15 -24.49
C PRO A 460 5.55 2.92 -25.19
N ALA A 461 6.09 2.58 -26.36
CA ALA A 461 5.71 1.37 -27.10
C ALA A 461 6.10 0.06 -26.39
N THR A 462 6.97 0.12 -25.39
CA THR A 462 7.43 -1.00 -24.56
C THR A 462 6.46 -1.40 -23.45
N LEU A 463 5.46 -0.56 -23.16
CA LEU A 463 4.53 -0.78 -22.05
C LEU A 463 3.68 -2.03 -22.28
N LYS A 464 3.67 -2.91 -21.28
CA LYS A 464 2.90 -4.16 -21.28
C LYS A 464 1.81 -4.20 -20.21
N LEU A 465 2.04 -3.60 -19.05
CA LEU A 465 1.17 -3.67 -17.89
C LEU A 465 0.83 -2.27 -17.35
N ILE A 466 -0.45 -2.06 -17.06
CA ILE A 466 -0.97 -0.94 -16.28
C ILE A 466 -1.72 -1.53 -15.07
N GLY A 467 -1.17 -1.31 -13.87
CA GLY A 467 -1.64 -1.87 -12.61
C GLY A 467 -2.92 -1.24 -12.06
N ASP A 468 -3.40 -1.78 -10.95
CA ASP A 468 -4.69 -1.43 -10.37
C ASP A 468 -4.73 0.05 -10.01
N GLN A 469 -5.79 0.75 -10.43
CA GLN A 469 -6.02 2.16 -10.10
C GLN A 469 -4.83 3.09 -10.42
N ALA A 470 -3.93 2.67 -11.34
CA ALA A 470 -2.67 3.38 -11.62
C ALA A 470 -2.88 4.85 -12.02
N PHE A 471 -4.00 5.16 -12.69
CA PHE A 471 -4.40 6.50 -13.10
C PHE A 471 -5.80 6.89 -12.61
N GLU A 472 -6.32 6.24 -11.57
CA GLU A 472 -7.61 6.61 -10.97
C GLU A 472 -7.58 8.04 -10.38
N THR A 473 -8.74 8.72 -10.39
CA THR A 473 -8.93 10.06 -9.82
C THR A 473 -7.94 11.05 -10.44
N ASN A 474 -8.12 11.27 -11.74
CA ASN A 474 -7.33 12.20 -12.54
C ASN A 474 -8.24 13.05 -13.43
N GLU A 475 -7.65 13.83 -14.34
CA GLU A 475 -8.38 14.72 -15.25
C GLU A 475 -8.19 14.33 -16.72
N LEU A 476 -7.93 13.05 -17.02
CA LEU A 476 -7.57 12.60 -18.36
C LEU A 476 -8.75 12.78 -19.30
N THR A 477 -8.57 13.56 -20.36
CA THR A 477 -9.63 13.83 -21.35
C THR A 477 -9.54 12.90 -22.57
N SER A 478 -8.33 12.44 -22.87
CA SER A 478 -8.03 11.48 -23.92
C SER A 478 -6.77 10.71 -23.59
N LEU A 479 -6.65 9.52 -24.19
CA LEU A 479 -5.53 8.62 -23.98
C LEU A 479 -5.22 7.88 -25.28
N THR A 480 -3.95 7.62 -25.54
CA THR A 480 -3.51 6.68 -26.59
C THR A 480 -2.74 5.56 -25.92
N LEU A 481 -3.39 4.40 -25.78
CA LEU A 481 -2.76 3.21 -25.23
C LEU A 481 -1.88 2.54 -26.31
N PRO A 482 -0.64 2.10 -26.00
CA PRO A 482 0.18 1.34 -26.93
C PRO A 482 -0.44 -0.03 -27.27
N GLU A 483 -0.31 -0.48 -28.52
CA GLU A 483 -0.80 -1.80 -28.97
C GLU A 483 -0.14 -2.99 -28.25
N ASN A 484 1.03 -2.77 -27.62
CA ASN A 484 1.75 -3.79 -26.88
C ASN A 484 1.23 -4.03 -25.47
N VAL A 485 0.27 -3.23 -24.98
CA VAL A 485 -0.34 -3.41 -23.66
C VAL A 485 -1.12 -4.73 -23.64
N GLN A 486 -0.73 -5.62 -22.73
CA GLN A 486 -1.28 -6.96 -22.55
C GLN A 486 -2.26 -7.03 -21.39
N SER A 487 -2.14 -6.13 -20.41
CA SER A 487 -3.03 -6.10 -19.26
C SER A 487 -3.25 -4.68 -18.75
N ILE A 488 -4.51 -4.37 -18.45
CA ILE A 488 -4.97 -3.15 -17.79
C ILE A 488 -5.83 -3.62 -16.63
N LYS A 489 -5.37 -3.36 -15.40
CA LYS A 489 -5.93 -3.91 -14.18
C LYS A 489 -7.09 -3.11 -13.62
N TYR A 490 -7.74 -3.68 -12.61
CA TYR A 490 -8.86 -3.11 -11.86
C TYR A 490 -8.78 -1.58 -11.73
N GLY A 491 -9.82 -0.88 -12.21
CA GLY A 491 -9.94 0.57 -12.01
C GLY A 491 -8.81 1.43 -12.59
N ALA A 492 -7.93 0.91 -13.46
CA ALA A 492 -6.72 1.64 -13.88
C ALA A 492 -6.98 3.06 -14.42
N PHE A 493 -8.15 3.30 -15.02
CA PHE A 493 -8.58 4.60 -15.54
C PHE A 493 -9.96 5.05 -15.01
N SER A 494 -10.40 4.55 -13.84
CA SER A 494 -11.64 5.01 -13.20
C SER A 494 -11.55 6.49 -12.79
N ASP A 495 -12.70 7.14 -12.59
CA ASP A 495 -12.80 8.53 -12.11
C ASP A 495 -11.91 9.51 -12.89
N ASN A 496 -12.25 9.68 -14.16
CA ASN A 496 -11.52 10.51 -15.12
C ASN A 496 -12.49 11.28 -16.03
N LYS A 497 -11.96 11.97 -17.04
CA LYS A 497 -12.74 12.78 -17.99
C LYS A 497 -12.67 12.23 -19.41
N LEU A 498 -12.36 10.93 -19.59
CA LEU A 498 -12.08 10.36 -20.90
C LEU A 498 -13.33 10.43 -21.77
N THR A 499 -13.20 11.02 -22.96
CA THR A 499 -14.31 11.15 -23.92
C THR A 499 -14.32 10.05 -24.98
N LYS A 500 -13.15 9.45 -25.21
CA LYS A 500 -12.89 8.37 -26.16
C LYS A 500 -11.79 7.45 -25.63
N ILE A 501 -11.86 6.17 -26.01
CA ILE A 501 -10.79 5.21 -25.78
C ILE A 501 -10.69 4.24 -26.95
N THR A 502 -9.46 3.88 -27.31
CA THR A 502 -9.15 2.75 -28.19
C THR A 502 -8.58 1.63 -27.33
N ILE A 503 -9.24 0.48 -27.34
CA ILE A 503 -8.85 -0.68 -26.54
C ILE A 503 -7.77 -1.47 -27.33
N PRO A 504 -6.58 -1.71 -26.75
CA PRO A 504 -5.50 -2.43 -27.42
C PRO A 504 -5.90 -3.83 -27.89
N SER A 505 -5.37 -4.23 -29.06
CA SER A 505 -5.71 -5.51 -29.69
C SER A 505 -5.13 -6.76 -28.99
N LYS A 506 -4.23 -6.59 -28.03
CA LYS A 506 -3.62 -7.69 -27.26
C LYS A 506 -4.37 -8.05 -25.97
N LEU A 507 -5.34 -7.24 -25.54
CA LEU A 507 -6.14 -7.55 -24.35
C LEU A 507 -7.07 -8.74 -24.59
N THR A 508 -7.26 -9.61 -23.61
CA THR A 508 -8.26 -10.70 -23.68
C THR A 508 -9.49 -10.42 -22.85
N GLU A 509 -9.40 -9.47 -21.93
CA GLU A 509 -10.44 -9.09 -20.99
C GLU A 509 -10.40 -7.59 -20.71
N ILE A 510 -11.54 -7.07 -20.26
CA ILE A 510 -11.65 -5.72 -19.70
C ILE A 510 -12.03 -5.92 -18.23
N GLU A 511 -11.05 -5.69 -17.35
CA GLU A 511 -11.22 -5.90 -15.92
C GLU A 511 -12.22 -4.93 -15.29
N SER A 512 -12.57 -5.24 -14.04
CA SER A 512 -13.59 -4.52 -13.29
C SER A 512 -13.21 -3.05 -13.11
N PHE A 513 -14.20 -2.15 -13.22
CA PHE A 513 -14.05 -0.70 -13.06
C PHE A 513 -13.04 0.02 -13.97
N VAL A 514 -12.36 -0.64 -14.92
CA VAL A 514 -11.24 -0.05 -15.69
C VAL A 514 -11.56 1.32 -16.29
N PHE A 515 -12.77 1.51 -16.81
CA PHE A 515 -13.23 2.77 -17.41
C PHE A 515 -14.48 3.34 -16.71
N ALA A 516 -14.71 2.99 -15.43
CA ALA A 516 -15.81 3.52 -14.64
C ALA A 516 -15.71 5.06 -14.47
N ASP A 517 -16.82 5.73 -14.25
CA ASP A 517 -16.87 7.14 -13.85
C ASP A 517 -16.10 8.07 -14.81
N ASN A 518 -16.41 7.96 -16.10
CA ASN A 518 -15.75 8.70 -17.17
C ASN A 518 -16.77 9.53 -17.98
N LYS A 519 -16.38 9.98 -19.17
CA LYS A 519 -17.25 10.73 -20.11
C LYS A 519 -17.28 10.06 -21.49
N LEU A 520 -17.05 8.74 -21.56
CA LEU A 520 -16.92 8.03 -22.82
C LEU A 520 -18.24 8.10 -23.57
N THR A 521 -18.21 8.52 -24.84
CA THR A 521 -19.42 8.67 -25.65
C THR A 521 -19.70 7.46 -26.53
N LYS A 522 -18.64 6.74 -26.93
CA LYS A 522 -18.68 5.52 -27.73
C LYS A 522 -17.51 4.61 -27.38
N VAL A 523 -17.74 3.30 -27.45
CA VAL A 523 -16.69 2.28 -27.31
C VAL A 523 -16.87 1.18 -28.35
N THR A 524 -15.77 0.73 -28.94
CA THR A 524 -15.72 -0.49 -29.76
C THR A 524 -14.92 -1.55 -29.01
N ILE A 525 -15.55 -2.68 -28.73
CA ILE A 525 -14.91 -3.82 -28.06
C ILE A 525 -14.20 -4.67 -29.12
N PRO A 526 -12.87 -4.86 -29.05
CA PRO A 526 -12.14 -5.69 -30.01
C PRO A 526 -12.57 -7.16 -29.99
N LYS A 527 -12.38 -7.88 -31.12
CA LYS A 527 -12.78 -9.31 -31.28
C LYS A 527 -12.05 -10.29 -30.34
N ASN A 528 -10.88 -9.89 -29.87
CA ASN A 528 -10.01 -10.62 -28.96
C ASN A 528 -10.54 -10.62 -27.52
N ILE A 529 -11.39 -9.66 -27.14
CA ILE A 529 -11.98 -9.59 -25.81
C ILE A 529 -13.01 -10.72 -25.64
N LYS A 530 -12.80 -11.53 -24.60
CA LYS A 530 -13.68 -12.63 -24.18
C LYS A 530 -14.62 -12.22 -23.06
N VAL A 531 -14.13 -11.40 -22.15
CA VAL A 531 -14.85 -11.02 -20.93
C VAL A 531 -14.80 -9.50 -20.76
N ILE A 532 -15.96 -8.92 -20.47
CA ILE A 532 -16.07 -7.59 -19.87
C ILE A 532 -16.53 -7.85 -18.44
N GLU A 533 -15.72 -7.46 -17.46
CA GLU A 533 -16.03 -7.69 -16.06
C GLU A 533 -17.04 -6.66 -15.50
N GLN A 534 -17.30 -6.75 -14.20
CA GLN A 534 -18.27 -5.94 -13.52
C GLN A 534 -17.86 -4.46 -13.48
N TYR A 535 -18.82 -3.55 -13.65
CA TYR A 535 -18.63 -2.10 -13.57
C TYR A 535 -17.64 -1.52 -14.59
N ALA A 536 -17.15 -2.28 -15.57
CA ALA A 536 -16.07 -1.87 -16.47
C ALA A 536 -16.30 -0.52 -17.18
N PHE A 537 -17.56 -0.18 -17.50
CA PHE A 537 -17.97 1.08 -18.13
C PHE A 537 -19.16 1.75 -17.41
N ILE A 538 -19.33 1.54 -16.10
CA ILE A 538 -20.37 2.23 -15.32
C ILE A 538 -20.17 3.75 -15.34
N ASP A 539 -21.27 4.50 -15.21
CA ASP A 539 -21.32 5.97 -15.11
C ASP A 539 -20.47 6.68 -16.17
N ASN A 540 -20.92 6.53 -17.42
CA ASN A 540 -20.31 7.13 -18.58
C ASN A 540 -21.37 7.88 -19.41
N ALA A 541 -20.97 8.38 -20.58
CA ALA A 541 -21.87 9.06 -21.52
C ALA A 541 -22.18 8.20 -22.75
N LEU A 542 -22.08 6.87 -22.66
CA LEU A 542 -22.09 6.00 -23.85
C LEU A 542 -23.44 6.08 -24.55
N THR A 543 -23.43 6.55 -25.79
CA THR A 543 -24.60 6.58 -26.68
C THR A 543 -24.68 5.34 -27.56
N SER A 544 -23.53 4.71 -27.82
CA SER A 544 -23.42 3.46 -28.59
C SER A 544 -22.22 2.64 -28.14
N VAL A 545 -22.38 1.32 -28.09
CA VAL A 545 -21.30 0.35 -27.88
C VAL A 545 -21.33 -0.67 -29.01
N SER A 546 -20.18 -0.96 -29.61
CA SER A 546 -20.03 -2.04 -30.59
C SER A 546 -19.41 -3.26 -29.93
N LEU A 547 -20.24 -4.28 -29.67
CA LEU A 547 -19.81 -5.60 -29.20
C LEU A 547 -19.47 -6.48 -30.41
N LYS A 548 -18.31 -7.15 -30.41
CA LYS A 548 -17.83 -7.97 -31.54
C LYS A 548 -17.94 -9.47 -31.25
N TYR A 549 -17.94 -10.26 -32.33
CA TYR A 549 -17.86 -11.71 -32.26
C TYR A 549 -16.55 -12.14 -31.56
N GLY A 550 -16.69 -12.89 -30.47
CA GLY A 550 -15.57 -13.28 -29.60
C GLY A 550 -15.87 -13.10 -28.12
N LEU A 551 -16.73 -12.12 -27.78
CA LEU A 551 -17.18 -11.84 -26.42
C LEU A 551 -18.13 -12.93 -25.92
N THR A 552 -17.82 -13.52 -24.76
CA THR A 552 -18.58 -14.64 -24.16
C THR A 552 -19.38 -14.23 -22.93
N SER A 553 -18.92 -13.23 -22.17
CA SER A 553 -19.60 -12.77 -20.96
C SER A 553 -19.48 -11.26 -20.73
N ILE A 554 -20.52 -10.70 -20.11
CA ILE A 554 -20.59 -9.29 -19.69
C ILE A 554 -20.98 -9.24 -18.22
N GLY A 555 -20.18 -8.58 -17.39
CA GLY A 555 -20.30 -8.56 -15.94
C GLY A 555 -21.45 -7.70 -15.41
N GLN A 556 -21.60 -7.72 -14.09
CA GLN A 556 -22.60 -6.95 -13.36
C GLN A 556 -22.38 -5.44 -13.57
N HIS A 557 -23.44 -4.66 -13.78
CA HIS A 557 -23.37 -3.20 -14.03
C HIS A 557 -22.38 -2.74 -15.13
N ALA A 558 -21.90 -3.64 -16.00
CA ALA A 558 -20.79 -3.32 -16.91
C ALA A 558 -21.05 -2.10 -17.80
N PHE A 559 -22.33 -1.84 -18.16
CA PHE A 559 -22.78 -0.68 -18.93
C PHE A 559 -23.92 0.07 -18.23
N ASP A 560 -24.03 -0.02 -16.91
CA ASP A 560 -25.02 0.73 -16.12
C ASP A 560 -24.73 2.25 -16.15
N MET A 561 -25.75 3.07 -15.88
CA MET A 561 -25.66 4.53 -15.76
C MET A 561 -25.03 5.17 -17.01
N ASN A 562 -25.62 4.88 -18.16
CA ASN A 562 -25.14 5.34 -19.46
C ASN A 562 -26.29 5.99 -20.27
N ARG A 563 -26.05 6.24 -21.57
CA ARG A 563 -27.01 6.92 -22.47
C ARG A 563 -27.34 6.08 -23.70
N LEU A 564 -27.17 4.76 -23.63
CA LEU A 564 -27.33 3.87 -24.78
C LEU A 564 -28.76 3.91 -25.28
N THR A 565 -28.95 4.12 -26.59
CA THR A 565 -30.29 4.11 -27.21
C THR A 565 -30.65 2.76 -27.81
N SER A 566 -29.65 1.94 -28.12
CA SER A 566 -29.82 0.58 -28.61
C SER A 566 -28.58 -0.25 -28.30
N ILE A 567 -28.75 -1.57 -28.18
CA ILE A 567 -27.61 -2.50 -28.07
C ILE A 567 -27.90 -3.80 -28.83
N ILE A 568 -26.86 -4.31 -29.48
CA ILE A 568 -26.85 -5.64 -30.10
C ILE A 568 -25.89 -6.50 -29.32
N ILE A 569 -26.42 -7.52 -28.64
CA ILE A 569 -25.64 -8.49 -27.86
C ILE A 569 -25.35 -9.67 -28.79
N PRO A 570 -24.10 -9.90 -29.22
CA PRO A 570 -23.79 -10.91 -30.21
C PRO A 570 -24.03 -12.32 -29.65
N ASP A 571 -24.39 -13.26 -30.53
CA ASP A 571 -24.72 -14.64 -30.15
C ASP A 571 -23.57 -15.37 -29.43
N SER A 572 -22.32 -14.91 -29.54
CA SER A 572 -21.20 -15.44 -28.77
C SER A 572 -21.36 -15.22 -27.26
N VAL A 573 -22.15 -14.23 -26.83
CA VAL A 573 -22.40 -13.95 -25.42
C VAL A 573 -23.38 -14.98 -24.87
N THR A 574 -22.92 -15.76 -23.89
CA THR A 574 -23.71 -16.80 -23.21
C THR A 574 -24.11 -16.42 -21.79
N ALA A 575 -23.46 -15.39 -21.21
CA ALA A 575 -23.70 -14.94 -19.85
C ALA A 575 -23.70 -13.40 -19.75
N MET A 576 -24.65 -12.87 -18.98
CA MET A 576 -24.71 -11.46 -18.59
C MET A 576 -24.93 -11.38 -17.08
N GLY A 577 -24.33 -10.39 -16.42
CA GLY A 577 -24.49 -10.13 -14.99
C GLY A 577 -25.76 -9.32 -14.67
N PRO A 578 -26.13 -9.22 -13.38
CA PRO A 578 -27.18 -8.31 -12.92
C PRO A 578 -26.91 -6.85 -13.31
N TYR A 579 -27.96 -6.04 -13.51
CA TYR A 579 -27.89 -4.61 -13.81
C TYR A 579 -27.04 -4.22 -15.05
N VAL A 580 -26.65 -5.18 -15.90
CA VAL A 580 -25.65 -5.00 -16.97
C VAL A 580 -25.90 -3.80 -17.89
N PHE A 581 -27.16 -3.50 -18.21
CA PHE A 581 -27.59 -2.37 -19.03
C PHE A 581 -28.68 -1.54 -18.33
N ALA A 582 -28.68 -1.51 -16.99
CA ALA A 582 -29.61 -0.68 -16.23
C ALA A 582 -29.34 0.82 -16.46
N ASN A 583 -30.31 1.68 -16.12
CA ASN A 583 -30.19 3.14 -16.13
C ASN A 583 -29.61 3.70 -17.44
N ASN A 584 -30.25 3.36 -18.56
CA ASN A 584 -29.87 3.76 -19.90
C ASN A 584 -31.07 4.41 -20.63
N LYS A 585 -30.95 4.62 -21.96
CA LYS A 585 -32.01 5.17 -22.81
C LYS A 585 -32.47 4.16 -23.88
N LEU A 586 -32.34 2.86 -23.60
CA LEU A 586 -32.51 1.80 -24.60
C LEU A 586 -33.95 1.80 -25.11
N LYS A 587 -34.12 1.99 -26.42
CA LYS A 587 -35.39 1.85 -27.14
C LYS A 587 -35.50 0.49 -27.84
N SER A 588 -34.36 -0.14 -28.13
CA SER A 588 -34.27 -1.44 -28.80
C SER A 588 -33.09 -2.24 -28.27
N VAL A 589 -33.31 -3.54 -28.06
CA VAL A 589 -32.28 -4.49 -27.61
C VAL A 589 -32.40 -5.75 -28.46
N GLN A 590 -31.29 -6.17 -29.06
CA GLN A 590 -31.16 -7.52 -29.61
C GLN A 590 -30.40 -8.38 -28.60
N ILE A 591 -31.11 -9.29 -27.93
CA ILE A 591 -30.53 -10.21 -26.96
C ILE A 591 -29.96 -11.42 -27.71
N SER A 592 -28.75 -11.84 -27.34
CA SER A 592 -28.13 -13.06 -27.85
C SER A 592 -29.07 -14.26 -27.71
N LYS A 593 -29.15 -15.08 -28.77
CA LYS A 593 -29.98 -16.29 -28.75
C LYS A 593 -29.50 -17.36 -27.77
N ASN A 594 -28.29 -17.19 -27.22
CA ASN A 594 -27.65 -18.13 -26.31
C ASN A 594 -27.81 -17.78 -24.82
N ILE A 595 -28.50 -16.69 -24.50
CA ILE A 595 -28.80 -16.32 -23.11
C ILE A 595 -29.84 -17.27 -22.51
N LYS A 596 -29.50 -17.85 -21.35
CA LYS A 596 -30.40 -18.71 -20.57
C LYS A 596 -31.20 -17.97 -19.50
N VAL A 597 -30.62 -16.94 -18.91
CA VAL A 597 -31.23 -16.21 -17.80
C VAL A 597 -31.12 -14.72 -18.07
N LEU A 598 -32.25 -14.02 -18.06
CA LEU A 598 -32.27 -12.56 -17.99
C LEU A 598 -32.14 -12.18 -16.51
N LYS A 599 -30.93 -11.75 -16.13
CA LYS A 599 -30.55 -11.48 -14.74
C LYS A 599 -31.31 -10.30 -14.14
N GLU A 600 -31.18 -10.22 -12.82
CA GLU A 600 -31.77 -9.15 -12.03
C GLU A 600 -31.46 -7.78 -12.63
N ALA A 601 -32.50 -6.97 -12.83
CA ALA A 601 -32.43 -5.60 -13.32
C ALA A 601 -31.62 -5.37 -14.62
N ALA A 602 -31.38 -6.42 -15.42
CA ALA A 602 -30.46 -6.36 -16.56
C ALA A 602 -30.75 -5.22 -17.56
N PHE A 603 -32.02 -4.85 -17.73
CA PHE A 603 -32.48 -3.74 -18.58
C PHE A 603 -33.41 -2.78 -17.82
N ALA A 604 -33.27 -2.66 -16.50
CA ALA A 604 -34.07 -1.76 -15.68
C ALA A 604 -33.84 -0.28 -16.04
N ASN A 605 -34.83 0.59 -15.80
CA ASN A 605 -34.76 2.04 -15.99
C ASN A 605 -34.30 2.43 -17.41
N ASN A 606 -35.10 2.03 -18.41
CA ASN A 606 -34.81 2.25 -19.83
C ASN A 606 -36.07 2.78 -20.57
N ALA A 607 -36.03 2.81 -21.90
CA ALA A 607 -37.11 3.32 -22.75
C ALA A 607 -37.71 2.24 -23.68
N LEU A 608 -37.64 0.96 -23.31
CA LEU A 608 -38.06 -0.15 -24.16
C LEU A 608 -39.58 -0.13 -24.33
N ASN A 609 -40.05 -0.01 -25.57
CA ASN A 609 -41.48 -0.10 -25.91
C ASN A 609 -41.92 -1.52 -26.31
N SER A 610 -40.96 -2.34 -26.70
CA SER A 610 -41.11 -3.74 -27.08
C SER A 610 -39.81 -4.50 -26.79
N ILE A 611 -39.91 -5.81 -26.62
CA ILE A 611 -38.75 -6.69 -26.44
C ILE A 611 -39.06 -8.08 -26.99
N THR A 612 -38.07 -8.68 -27.65
CA THR A 612 -38.12 -10.08 -28.07
C THR A 612 -37.25 -10.91 -27.13
N ILE A 613 -37.87 -11.86 -26.43
CA ILE A 613 -37.16 -12.78 -25.54
C ILE A 613 -36.68 -13.99 -26.35
N PRO A 614 -35.38 -14.33 -26.33
CA PRO A 614 -34.87 -15.49 -27.06
C PRO A 614 -35.40 -16.84 -26.57
N SER A 615 -35.42 -17.81 -27.47
CA SER A 615 -35.96 -19.17 -27.25
C SER A 615 -35.12 -20.06 -26.31
N LYS A 616 -33.95 -19.60 -25.85
CA LYS A 616 -33.16 -20.31 -24.82
C LYS A 616 -33.34 -19.76 -23.41
N VAL A 617 -34.06 -18.64 -23.25
CA VAL A 617 -34.29 -18.04 -21.92
C VAL A 617 -35.20 -18.93 -21.08
N THR A 618 -34.71 -19.48 -19.99
CA THR A 618 -35.52 -20.27 -19.05
C THR A 618 -36.04 -19.43 -17.88
N THR A 619 -35.40 -18.31 -17.58
CA THR A 619 -35.73 -17.48 -16.41
C THR A 619 -35.63 -15.99 -16.71
N ILE A 620 -36.65 -15.24 -16.26
CA ILE A 620 -36.66 -13.78 -16.21
C ILE A 620 -36.66 -13.37 -14.74
N SER A 621 -35.50 -12.90 -14.26
CA SER A 621 -35.26 -12.58 -12.84
C SER A 621 -35.82 -11.22 -12.43
N ASN A 622 -35.75 -10.95 -11.12
CA ASN A 622 -36.19 -9.73 -10.45
C ASN A 622 -35.87 -8.46 -11.25
N GLY A 623 -36.84 -7.60 -11.52
CA GLY A 623 -36.59 -6.29 -12.12
C GLY A 623 -36.00 -6.28 -13.54
N ALA A 624 -35.85 -7.41 -14.25
CA ALA A 624 -35.12 -7.48 -15.52
C ALA A 624 -35.50 -6.41 -16.57
N PHE A 625 -36.77 -5.98 -16.60
CA PHE A 625 -37.30 -4.89 -17.45
C PHE A 625 -38.03 -3.81 -16.63
N PHE A 626 -37.67 -3.65 -15.35
CA PHE A 626 -38.27 -2.66 -14.44
C PHE A 626 -38.21 -1.25 -15.05
N ASN A 627 -39.28 -0.46 -14.86
CA ASN A 627 -39.36 0.94 -15.28
C ASN A 627 -38.94 1.17 -16.74
N ASN A 628 -39.70 0.56 -17.65
CA ASN A 628 -39.58 0.72 -19.10
C ASN A 628 -40.89 1.28 -19.69
N LYS A 629 -41.05 1.21 -21.02
CA LYS A 629 -42.24 1.69 -21.75
C LYS A 629 -43.01 0.54 -22.42
N LEU A 630 -42.88 -0.69 -21.91
CA LEU A 630 -43.51 -1.87 -22.50
C LEU A 630 -45.04 -1.78 -22.34
N THR A 631 -45.77 -1.92 -23.45
CA THR A 631 -47.24 -1.99 -23.44
C THR A 631 -47.77 -3.42 -23.54
N LYS A 632 -46.94 -4.33 -24.05
CA LYS A 632 -47.19 -5.77 -24.11
C LYS A 632 -45.89 -6.52 -23.88
N LEU A 633 -45.98 -7.72 -23.31
CA LEU A 633 -44.86 -8.66 -23.21
C LEU A 633 -45.29 -10.05 -23.66
N THR A 634 -44.51 -10.69 -24.52
CA THR A 634 -44.69 -12.10 -24.90
C THR A 634 -43.57 -12.93 -24.28
N VAL A 635 -43.95 -13.89 -23.45
CA VAL A 635 -43.05 -14.80 -22.75
C VAL A 635 -43.03 -16.14 -23.51
N PRO A 636 -41.87 -16.54 -24.09
CA PRO A 636 -41.72 -17.77 -24.86
C PRO A 636 -42.03 -19.05 -24.07
N ALA A 637 -42.35 -20.13 -24.80
CA ALA A 637 -42.77 -21.40 -24.19
C ALA A 637 -41.71 -22.08 -23.31
N ASN A 638 -40.44 -21.81 -23.57
CA ASN A 638 -39.28 -22.32 -22.85
C ASN A 638 -39.02 -21.62 -21.50
N VAL A 639 -39.66 -20.49 -21.22
CA VAL A 639 -39.49 -19.77 -19.95
C VAL A 639 -40.22 -20.53 -18.83
N GLN A 640 -39.46 -21.01 -17.86
CA GLN A 640 -39.94 -21.75 -16.70
C GLN A 640 -40.40 -20.81 -15.59
N SER A 641 -39.69 -19.70 -15.39
CA SER A 641 -39.99 -18.74 -14.32
C SER A 641 -39.88 -17.28 -14.77
N VAL A 642 -40.84 -16.48 -14.31
CA VAL A 642 -40.87 -15.02 -14.48
C VAL A 642 -41.15 -14.37 -13.14
N GLU A 643 -40.20 -13.61 -12.60
CA GLU A 643 -40.47 -12.79 -11.44
C GLU A 643 -41.34 -11.59 -11.86
N PHE A 644 -42.46 -11.37 -11.18
CA PHE A 644 -43.38 -10.29 -11.59
C PHE A 644 -42.76 -8.91 -11.46
N SER A 645 -41.84 -8.73 -10.51
CA SER A 645 -41.04 -7.51 -10.37
C SER A 645 -40.27 -7.16 -11.65
N SER A 646 -39.99 -8.14 -12.52
CA SER A 646 -39.30 -7.94 -13.80
C SER A 646 -39.98 -6.94 -14.72
N VAL A 647 -41.27 -6.66 -14.55
CA VAL A 647 -42.03 -5.78 -15.44
C VAL A 647 -42.72 -4.63 -14.72
N LEU A 648 -42.42 -4.40 -13.44
CA LEU A 648 -43.00 -3.29 -12.70
C LEU A 648 -42.66 -1.94 -13.35
N MET A 649 -43.50 -0.94 -13.11
CA MET A 649 -43.35 0.42 -13.66
C MET A 649 -43.30 0.49 -15.19
N ASN A 650 -44.00 -0.44 -15.87
CA ASN A 650 -44.26 -0.37 -17.31
C ASN A 650 -45.74 -0.09 -17.57
N PRO A 651 -46.11 0.60 -18.67
CA PRO A 651 -47.51 0.80 -19.09
C PRO A 651 -48.13 -0.46 -19.72
N LEU A 652 -47.87 -1.65 -19.15
CA LEU A 652 -48.33 -2.93 -19.68
C LEU A 652 -49.85 -3.01 -19.66
N LYS A 653 -50.41 -3.43 -20.80
CA LYS A 653 -51.81 -3.83 -20.98
C LYS A 653 -51.97 -5.33 -20.95
N THR A 654 -51.02 -6.06 -21.55
CA THR A 654 -51.08 -7.53 -21.65
C THR A 654 -49.73 -8.21 -21.47
N ILE A 655 -49.72 -9.37 -20.82
CA ILE A 655 -48.60 -10.31 -20.77
C ILE A 655 -49.09 -11.65 -21.31
N THR A 656 -48.52 -12.13 -22.41
CA THR A 656 -48.88 -13.43 -23.02
C THR A 656 -47.84 -14.48 -22.65
N LEU A 657 -48.27 -15.52 -21.93
CA LEU A 657 -47.45 -16.67 -21.58
C LEU A 657 -47.70 -17.79 -22.60
N GLN A 658 -46.67 -18.16 -23.37
CA GLN A 658 -46.79 -19.26 -24.33
C GLN A 658 -46.55 -20.64 -23.70
N GLY A 659 -45.84 -20.70 -22.56
CA GLY A 659 -45.42 -21.95 -21.92
C GLY A 659 -46.47 -22.50 -20.97
N LYS A 660 -46.84 -23.77 -21.15
CA LYS A 660 -47.77 -24.53 -20.27
C LYS A 660 -47.20 -24.91 -18.90
N LYS A 661 -46.00 -24.43 -18.56
CA LYS A 661 -45.34 -24.65 -17.27
C LYS A 661 -44.65 -23.38 -16.74
N THR A 662 -44.94 -22.23 -17.34
CA THR A 662 -44.36 -20.97 -16.87
C THR A 662 -44.99 -20.59 -15.52
N THR A 663 -44.13 -20.39 -14.52
CA THR A 663 -44.52 -19.91 -13.19
C THR A 663 -44.23 -18.42 -13.10
N ILE A 664 -45.24 -17.62 -12.75
CA ILE A 664 -45.01 -16.25 -12.28
C ILE A 664 -44.70 -16.32 -10.81
N ILE A 665 -43.63 -15.65 -10.38
CA ILE A 665 -43.16 -15.64 -9.00
C ILE A 665 -43.49 -14.27 -8.37
N LYS A 666 -44.10 -14.31 -7.18
CA LYS A 666 -44.32 -13.14 -6.30
C LYS A 666 -42.96 -12.54 -5.91
N SER A 667 -42.80 -11.23 -6.02
CA SER A 667 -41.60 -10.55 -5.51
C SER A 667 -41.53 -10.74 -3.99
N ALA A 668 -40.46 -11.33 -3.46
CA ALA A 668 -40.35 -11.62 -2.03
C ALA A 668 -40.03 -10.38 -1.19
N ASP A 669 -39.22 -9.44 -1.66
CA ASP A 669 -38.95 -8.14 -1.02
C ASP A 669 -38.15 -7.30 -2.02
N ILE A 670 -38.66 -6.14 -2.44
CA ILE A 670 -37.86 -5.17 -3.24
C ILE A 670 -36.99 -4.30 -2.30
N ASN A 671 -37.14 -4.43 -0.98
CA ASN A 671 -36.58 -3.54 0.04
C ASN A 671 -35.16 -3.89 0.54
N LYS A 672 -34.38 -4.74 -0.14
CA LYS A 672 -33.04 -5.16 0.36
C LYS A 672 -31.88 -5.01 -0.62
N ALA A 673 -31.89 -4.00 -1.51
CA ALA A 673 -30.72 -3.62 -2.29
C ALA A 673 -30.22 -2.21 -1.87
N SER A 674 -29.26 -2.21 -0.92
CA SER A 674 -28.32 -1.13 -0.53
C SER A 674 -28.82 0.32 -0.45
N ALA A 675 -28.69 0.90 0.75
CA ALA A 675 -29.09 2.24 1.20
C ALA A 675 -28.54 3.48 0.45
N LYS A 676 -27.96 3.33 -0.76
CA LYS A 676 -27.50 4.45 -1.61
C LYS A 676 -28.36 4.68 -2.86
N TYR A 677 -29.27 3.76 -3.18
CA TYR A 677 -30.17 3.86 -4.32
C TYR A 677 -31.60 3.90 -3.80
N GLU A 678 -32.12 5.09 -3.51
CA GLU A 678 -33.54 5.25 -3.15
C GLU A 678 -34.41 4.91 -4.38
N PHE A 679 -34.76 3.64 -4.51
CA PHE A 679 -35.91 3.24 -5.31
C PHE A 679 -37.16 3.73 -4.56
N GLY A 680 -37.60 4.96 -4.85
CA GLY A 680 -38.87 5.49 -4.36
C GLY A 680 -40.03 4.65 -4.89
N ILE A 681 -40.37 3.55 -4.20
CA ILE A 681 -41.50 2.69 -4.55
C ILE A 681 -42.62 2.97 -3.56
N ASN A 682 -43.71 3.52 -4.08
CA ASN A 682 -45.00 3.46 -3.42
C ASN A 682 -45.51 2.01 -3.55
N THR A 683 -45.23 1.16 -2.55
CA THR A 683 -45.60 -0.27 -2.53
C THR A 683 -47.09 -0.47 -2.27
N LYS A 684 -47.98 0.18 -3.04
CA LYS A 684 -49.40 -0.16 -2.99
C LYS A 684 -49.60 -1.57 -3.57
N PRO A 685 -50.37 -2.44 -2.92
CA PRO A 685 -50.66 -3.77 -3.44
C PRO A 685 -51.34 -3.67 -4.81
N LEU A 686 -50.81 -4.43 -5.78
CA LEU A 686 -51.39 -4.62 -7.10
C LEU A 686 -52.69 -5.40 -6.98
N ASN A 687 -53.78 -4.69 -6.73
CA ASN A 687 -55.04 -5.30 -6.40
C ASN A 687 -55.76 -5.96 -7.61
N ASN A 688 -55.34 -5.69 -8.86
CA ASN A 688 -56.19 -5.93 -10.04
C ASN A 688 -55.47 -6.49 -11.29
N LEU A 689 -54.94 -7.73 -11.24
CA LEU A 689 -54.53 -8.52 -12.42
C LEU A 689 -55.66 -9.47 -12.84
N TYR A 690 -56.02 -9.52 -14.13
CA TYR A 690 -57.14 -10.34 -14.63
C TYR A 690 -56.75 -11.19 -15.84
N THR A 691 -57.39 -12.34 -16.00
CA THR A 691 -57.33 -13.18 -17.20
C THR A 691 -58.76 -13.28 -17.76
N THR A 692 -58.99 -13.00 -19.03
CA THR A 692 -60.35 -12.91 -19.64
C THR A 692 -61.15 -14.24 -19.54
N SER A 693 -62.49 -14.28 -19.60
CA SER A 693 -63.42 -13.46 -20.42
C SER A 693 -64.52 -12.65 -19.72
N LYS A 694 -64.78 -12.78 -18.42
CA LYS A 694 -65.61 -11.82 -17.69
C LYS A 694 -65.18 -11.80 -16.22
N TYR A 695 -64.38 -10.78 -15.88
CA TYR A 695 -63.90 -10.41 -14.53
C TYR A 695 -64.18 -11.41 -13.42
N THR A 696 -63.26 -12.31 -13.08
CA THR A 696 -63.36 -12.98 -11.77
C THR A 696 -62.03 -13.49 -11.23
N LYS A 697 -61.71 -12.94 -10.05
CA LYS A 697 -60.75 -13.38 -9.04
C LYS A 697 -59.28 -13.23 -9.44
N ALA A 698 -58.68 -12.17 -8.90
CA ALA A 698 -57.25 -11.91 -8.86
C ALA A 698 -56.45 -13.21 -8.75
N PHE A 699 -55.45 -13.36 -9.62
CA PHE A 699 -54.48 -14.45 -9.73
C PHE A 699 -54.15 -15.12 -8.38
N ALA A 700 -54.99 -16.02 -7.88
CA ALA A 700 -54.97 -16.40 -6.45
C ALA A 700 -53.75 -17.25 -6.05
N LYS A 701 -52.96 -17.71 -7.02
CA LYS A 701 -51.85 -18.67 -6.84
C LYS A 701 -50.57 -18.22 -7.55
N TRP A 702 -50.03 -17.10 -7.09
CA TRP A 702 -48.83 -16.40 -7.56
C TRP A 702 -47.49 -17.18 -7.58
N ASN A 703 -47.51 -18.51 -7.49
CA ASN A 703 -46.32 -19.36 -7.51
C ASN A 703 -46.63 -20.76 -8.08
N GLN A 704 -47.72 -20.90 -8.86
CA GLN A 704 -48.14 -22.18 -9.43
C GLN A 704 -47.96 -22.17 -10.96
N PRO A 705 -47.46 -23.27 -11.57
CA PRO A 705 -47.33 -23.37 -13.02
C PRO A 705 -48.67 -23.19 -13.73
N GLN A 706 -48.69 -22.39 -14.80
CA GLN A 706 -49.89 -22.23 -15.62
C GLN A 706 -50.02 -23.39 -16.60
N THR A 707 -51.08 -24.20 -16.50
CA THR A 707 -51.23 -25.45 -17.28
C THR A 707 -51.59 -25.25 -18.75
N THR A 708 -51.98 -24.03 -19.17
CA THR A 708 -52.30 -23.68 -20.56
C THR A 708 -51.75 -22.29 -20.92
N PRO A 709 -51.45 -22.01 -22.21
CA PRO A 709 -51.03 -20.69 -22.64
C PRO A 709 -52.12 -19.66 -22.29
N THR A 710 -51.71 -18.53 -21.70
CA THR A 710 -52.67 -17.58 -21.10
C THR A 710 -52.21 -16.15 -21.36
N THR A 711 -53.17 -15.25 -21.59
CA THR A 711 -52.92 -13.80 -21.63
C THR A 711 -53.45 -13.15 -20.37
N LEU A 712 -52.56 -12.45 -19.66
CA LEU A 712 -52.84 -11.68 -18.46
C LEU A 712 -53.06 -10.23 -18.86
N TYR A 713 -54.15 -9.64 -18.41
CA TYR A 713 -54.45 -8.22 -18.56
C TYR A 713 -53.99 -7.47 -17.32
N VAL A 714 -53.17 -6.46 -17.54
CA VAL A 714 -52.54 -5.67 -16.48
C VAL A 714 -53.20 -4.29 -16.45
N ARG A 715 -53.65 -3.87 -15.26
CA ARG A 715 -54.14 -2.51 -15.01
C ARG A 715 -53.47 -1.97 -13.75
N TRP A 716 -52.69 -0.92 -13.91
CA TRP A 716 -52.08 -0.17 -12.81
C TRP A 716 -53.13 0.76 -12.19
N LYS A 717 -53.13 0.89 -10.86
CA LYS A 717 -53.93 1.91 -10.16
C LYS A 717 -53.14 3.20 -10.04
#